data_AF-K7GEK1-F1
#
_entry.id   AF-K7GEK1-F1
#
_cell.length_a   1.000
_cell.length_b   1.000
_cell.length_c   1.000
_cell.angle_alpha   90.00
_cell.angle_beta   90.00
_cell.angle_gamma   90.00
#
_symmetry.space_group_name_H-M   'P 1'
#
loop_
_entity.id
_entity.type
_entity.pdbx_description
1 polymer ?
#
loop_
_entity_poly.entity_id
_entity_poly.type
_entity_poly.pdbx_seq_one_letter_code
_entity_poly.pdbx_strand_id
1 'polypeptide(L)'
;SPMFDGKVPHWHHYACFWKRARLVSHADVDGFPELRWEDQEKIKKAIETGGAGAGKGGDQDGGGKAEKSLHDFAAEYAKSNRSTCKGCEQKIEKGQIRISKKMVHPEKPQLGMIDNWYHLDCFVSHRAELGFLPAFGASQLQGFGMLKAEDKEALKKQLPAVKSEGKRKGDEMDGNVISKKKQKKEKEKESKQEKLLKEQTELIWSIKDELKKVCSTNDLKELLIANKQEVPSGESAILDRVADGMAFGALLPCEECKGQFVFKSDAYYCTGDITAWTKCVAKTQIPNRKEWIIPKEFREISYLKKFKCKKQDRAFPPEAVAGNTALPATASAPLTEKASVPSEQLDKPLSGMKILTLGKLSRNKEEVKAIIEGLGGKVTGTANKATLCISTQKEVEKMTKKMEEVKEAKVRVVSEEFLQDVKSSSKGFQELLSLHAVSPWGAEVKHEHTEMSLGGKSSRLPNMKSAGKIKEEQGTSKSEKKMKLTVKGGAAVDPDSGLEDSAHVFEKSGKIFSATLGLVDIIKGTNSYYKLQLLEDDREIRYWVFRSWGRVGTVIGSNKLEQMPSKDDAIEHFLNLYEEKTGNSWHSKNFTKYPKKFYPLEIDYGQDEEAVRKLTVSAGTKSKLPKPVQDLIKMIFDVESMKKAMVEFEIDLQKMPLGKLSKRQIQSAYYTCFDQVQKAVSDGGSDSQILDLSNRFYTLIPHDFGMKKPPLLNNLEHIQAKVQMLDNLLDIEVAYSLLRGGNEDGDKDPIDVNYEKLKTNIKVLDKDSEEAKIIKQYVKNTHASTHNAYDLKVVDIFKIEREGESQRYKPFKQLHNRQLLWHGSRTTNFAGIFSQGLRIAPPEAPVTGYMFGKGVYFADMVSKSANYCHTSQTDPIGLILLGEVALGNMHELKNASHISKLPKGKHSVKGLGKTAPDPSATITLDGVDIPLGNGIPSGISDTCLLYNEYIVYDVAQVNLKYLLKLKFNYKTSLW
;
A
#
# COMPACT_ATOMS: atom_id res chain seq x y z
N SER A 1 -28.45 1.74 -1.49
CA SER A 1 -27.76 0.59 -2.12
C SER A 1 -26.50 0.29 -1.32
N PRO A 2 -26.26 -0.95 -0.85
CA PRO A 2 -25.13 -1.29 0.04
C PRO A 2 -23.78 -1.47 -0.68
N MET A 3 -23.72 -1.20 -1.99
CA MET A 3 -22.51 -1.23 -2.81
C MET A 3 -22.49 0.05 -3.64
N PHE A 4 -21.73 1.06 -3.21
CA PHE A 4 -21.45 2.24 -4.01
C PHE A 4 -19.93 2.29 -4.21
N ASP A 5 -19.50 2.01 -5.43
CA ASP A 5 -18.11 1.95 -5.90
C ASP A 5 -17.60 3.32 -6.40
N GLY A 6 -18.35 4.40 -6.11
CA GLY A 6 -18.05 5.74 -6.60
C GLY A 6 -18.47 5.99 -8.06
N LYS A 7 -19.08 5.02 -8.74
CA LYS A 7 -19.60 5.17 -10.11
C LYS A 7 -21.12 5.11 -10.10
N VAL A 8 -21.78 6.10 -10.69
CA VAL A 8 -23.23 6.10 -10.87
C VAL A 8 -23.54 5.56 -12.27
N PRO A 9 -24.23 4.42 -12.41
CA PRO A 9 -24.62 3.93 -13.74
C PRO A 9 -25.65 4.88 -14.36
N HIS A 10 -25.35 5.38 -15.56
CA HIS A 10 -26.30 6.12 -16.37
C HIS A 10 -27.13 5.16 -17.22
N TRP A 11 -28.42 5.11 -16.95
CA TRP A 11 -29.34 4.23 -17.67
C TRP A 11 -29.70 4.82 -19.04
N HIS A 12 -29.56 4.02 -20.08
CA HIS A 12 -29.89 4.39 -21.45
C HIS A 12 -30.82 3.34 -22.07
N HIS A 13 -31.80 3.78 -22.87
CA HIS A 13 -32.50 2.86 -23.78
C HIS A 13 -31.48 2.21 -24.74
N TYR A 14 -31.70 0.95 -25.11
CA TYR A 14 -30.80 0.19 -26.00
C TYR A 14 -30.38 0.99 -27.25
N ALA A 15 -31.34 1.56 -27.98
CA ALA A 15 -31.06 2.35 -29.19
C ALA A 15 -30.35 3.69 -28.89
N CYS A 16 -30.52 4.27 -27.71
CA CYS A 16 -29.86 5.50 -27.30
C CYS A 16 -28.40 5.26 -26.89
N PHE A 17 -28.10 4.11 -26.29
CA PHE A 17 -26.74 3.74 -25.88
C PHE A 17 -25.80 3.66 -27.09
N TRP A 18 -26.19 2.91 -28.13
CA TRP A 18 -25.38 2.74 -29.34
C TRP A 18 -25.21 4.00 -30.20
N LYS A 19 -26.00 5.06 -29.93
CA LYS A 19 -25.82 6.39 -30.55
C LYS A 19 -24.76 7.23 -29.83
N ARG A 20 -24.40 6.89 -28.59
CA ARG A 20 -23.52 7.69 -27.71
C ARG A 20 -22.24 6.97 -27.34
N ALA A 21 -22.26 5.64 -27.29
CA ALA A 21 -21.17 4.79 -26.88
C ALA A 21 -21.05 3.59 -27.83
N ARG A 22 -19.82 3.13 -28.03
CA ARG A 22 -19.51 1.93 -28.81
C ARG A 22 -18.64 1.00 -27.96
N LEU A 23 -18.99 -0.28 -27.95
CA LEU A 23 -18.26 -1.33 -27.26
C LEU A 23 -17.39 -2.10 -28.25
N VAL A 24 -16.22 -2.54 -27.81
CA VAL A 24 -15.27 -3.32 -28.62
C VAL A 24 -15.45 -4.81 -28.33
N SER A 25 -15.68 -5.17 -27.07
CA SER A 25 -15.97 -6.55 -26.65
C SER A 25 -17.28 -6.63 -25.85
N HIS A 26 -17.94 -7.78 -25.93
CA HIS A 26 -19.09 -8.07 -25.05
C HIS A 26 -18.64 -8.34 -23.60
N ALA A 27 -17.35 -8.64 -23.37
CA ALA A 27 -16.76 -8.78 -22.03
C ALA A 27 -16.73 -7.47 -21.24
N ASP A 28 -16.85 -6.32 -21.93
CA ASP A 28 -16.89 -4.99 -21.31
C ASP A 28 -18.28 -4.66 -20.71
N VAL A 29 -19.26 -5.56 -20.89
CA VAL A 29 -20.63 -5.41 -20.39
C VAL A 29 -20.79 -6.25 -19.12
N ASP A 30 -20.83 -5.58 -17.97
CA ASP A 30 -21.14 -6.23 -16.70
C ASP A 30 -22.55 -6.86 -16.72
N GLY A 31 -22.68 -8.06 -16.17
CA GLY A 31 -23.93 -8.85 -16.21
C GLY A 31 -24.33 -9.41 -17.58
N PHE A 32 -23.48 -9.33 -18.61
CA PHE A 32 -23.80 -9.87 -19.95
C PHE A 32 -24.27 -11.34 -19.96
N PRO A 33 -23.65 -12.29 -19.22
CA PRO A 33 -24.09 -13.68 -19.19
C PRO A 33 -25.47 -13.90 -18.56
N GLU A 34 -26.02 -12.91 -17.86
CA GLU A 34 -27.30 -12.98 -17.16
C GLU A 34 -28.47 -12.52 -18.03
N LEU A 35 -28.19 -11.89 -19.18
CA LEU A 35 -29.18 -11.45 -20.16
C LEU A 35 -29.83 -12.64 -20.89
N ARG A 36 -31.00 -12.42 -21.49
CA ARG A 36 -31.62 -13.38 -22.40
C ARG A 36 -30.69 -13.66 -23.57
N TRP A 37 -30.69 -14.90 -24.07
CA TRP A 37 -29.81 -15.28 -25.18
C TRP A 37 -30.01 -14.40 -26.42
N GLU A 38 -31.25 -14.06 -26.75
CA GLU A 38 -31.58 -13.14 -27.85
C GLU A 38 -30.97 -11.75 -27.66
N ASP A 39 -30.96 -11.24 -26.43
CA ASP A 39 -30.36 -9.94 -26.11
C ASP A 39 -28.83 -10.00 -26.14
N GLN A 40 -28.24 -11.13 -25.70
CA GLN A 40 -26.80 -11.38 -25.85
C GLN A 40 -26.39 -11.39 -27.33
N GLU A 41 -27.14 -12.09 -28.20
CA GLU A 41 -26.91 -12.10 -29.65
C GLU A 41 -27.12 -10.72 -30.27
N LYS A 42 -28.14 -9.98 -29.83
CA LYS A 42 -28.43 -8.62 -30.30
C LYS A 42 -27.30 -7.66 -29.97
N ILE A 43 -26.71 -7.75 -28.77
CA ILE A 43 -25.55 -6.97 -28.35
C ILE A 43 -24.29 -7.39 -29.14
N LYS A 44 -24.01 -8.69 -29.28
CA LYS A 44 -22.89 -9.19 -30.09
C LYS A 44 -22.96 -8.67 -31.53
N LYS A 45 -24.15 -8.76 -32.15
CA LYS A 45 -24.41 -8.26 -33.51
C LYS A 45 -24.30 -6.73 -33.59
N ALA A 46 -24.71 -5.99 -32.56
CA ALA A 46 -24.54 -4.53 -32.52
C ALA A 46 -23.07 -4.11 -32.41
N ILE A 47 -22.25 -4.88 -31.69
CA ILE A 47 -20.79 -4.67 -31.61
C ILE A 47 -20.15 -4.89 -32.98
N GLU A 48 -20.49 -6.00 -33.66
CA GLU A 48 -20.00 -6.34 -35.00
C GLU A 48 -20.41 -5.33 -36.06
N THR A 49 -21.65 -4.83 -35.99
CA THR A 49 -22.21 -3.86 -36.95
C THR A 49 -21.94 -2.39 -36.58
N GLY A 50 -21.22 -2.13 -35.48
CA GLY A 50 -20.92 -0.77 -35.01
C GLY A 50 -22.15 0.05 -34.66
N GLY A 51 -23.24 -0.57 -34.18
CA GLY A 51 -24.47 0.11 -33.79
C GLY A 51 -25.47 0.40 -34.92
N ALA A 52 -25.18 0.00 -36.16
CA ALA A 52 -25.99 0.35 -37.34
C ALA A 52 -27.37 -0.35 -37.45
N GLY A 53 -27.70 -1.27 -36.53
CA GLY A 53 -28.94 -2.05 -36.55
C GLY A 53 -30.16 -1.42 -35.86
N ALA A 54 -30.06 -0.24 -35.23
CA ALA A 54 -31.11 0.29 -34.36
C ALA A 54 -31.83 1.52 -34.95
N GLY A 55 -32.71 1.30 -35.93
CA GLY A 55 -33.65 2.34 -36.39
C GLY A 55 -34.45 1.95 -37.64
N LYS A 56 -35.60 1.28 -37.47
CA LYS A 56 -36.68 1.31 -38.47
C LYS A 56 -37.68 2.39 -38.03
N GLY A 57 -37.90 3.39 -38.88
CA GLY A 57 -38.96 4.38 -38.75
C GLY A 57 -38.89 5.43 -39.86
N GLY A 58 -39.84 5.35 -40.81
CA GLY A 58 -40.21 6.43 -41.75
C GLY A 58 -39.74 6.25 -43.19
N ASP A 59 -40.69 5.95 -44.09
CA ASP A 59 -40.55 5.90 -45.55
C ASP A 59 -40.13 7.25 -46.16
N GLN A 60 -39.19 7.19 -47.11
CA GLN A 60 -39.34 7.88 -48.39
C GLN A 60 -38.52 7.15 -49.46
N ASP A 61 -39.25 6.77 -50.51
CA ASP A 61 -38.85 5.95 -51.64
C ASP A 61 -37.91 6.73 -52.58
N GLY A 62 -36.86 6.08 -53.07
CA GLY A 62 -35.82 6.68 -53.89
C GLY A 62 -34.68 5.71 -54.15
N GLY A 63 -34.82 4.92 -55.22
CA GLY A 63 -33.93 3.83 -55.60
C GLY A 63 -32.45 4.19 -55.69
N GLY A 64 -31.66 3.46 -54.89
CA GLY A 64 -30.20 3.40 -54.95
C GLY A 64 -29.68 2.72 -53.68
N LYS A 65 -29.01 1.57 -53.81
CA LYS A 65 -28.29 0.92 -52.68
C LYS A 65 -27.11 1.82 -52.26
N ALA A 66 -27.39 2.85 -51.45
CA ALA A 66 -26.37 3.62 -50.76
C ALA A 66 -26.05 2.90 -49.43
N GLU A 67 -24.82 2.43 -49.26
CA GLU A 67 -24.32 1.97 -47.96
C GLU A 67 -24.41 3.14 -46.96
N LYS A 68 -25.11 2.96 -45.83
CA LYS A 68 -25.26 4.01 -44.81
C LYS A 68 -23.90 4.33 -44.17
N SER A 69 -23.60 5.62 -44.02
CA SER A 69 -22.31 6.13 -43.54
C SER A 69 -22.10 5.95 -42.03
N LEU A 70 -20.85 5.71 -41.62
CA LEU A 70 -20.38 5.65 -40.24
C LEU A 70 -20.25 7.08 -39.69
N HIS A 71 -21.05 7.44 -38.69
CA HIS A 71 -21.08 8.81 -38.14
C HIS A 71 -19.80 9.22 -37.37
N ASP A 72 -18.97 8.24 -37.01
CA ASP A 72 -17.73 8.43 -36.25
C ASP A 72 -16.49 8.61 -37.15
N PHE A 73 -16.60 8.36 -38.45
CA PHE A 73 -15.49 8.45 -39.39
C PHE A 73 -15.86 9.30 -40.61
N ALA A 74 -15.05 10.31 -40.91
CA ALA A 74 -15.22 11.14 -42.08
C ALA A 74 -13.98 11.14 -42.97
N ALA A 75 -14.17 11.34 -44.27
CA ALA A 75 -13.10 11.56 -45.24
C ALA A 75 -13.36 12.86 -46.00
N GLU A 76 -12.38 13.77 -46.01
CA GLU A 76 -12.43 15.00 -46.79
C GLU A 76 -11.03 15.44 -47.23
N TYR A 77 -10.96 16.40 -48.17
CA TYR A 77 -9.72 17.10 -48.47
C TYR A 77 -9.42 18.13 -47.38
N ALA A 78 -8.17 18.23 -46.96
CA ALA A 78 -7.73 19.22 -46.01
C ALA A 78 -7.98 20.64 -46.56
N LYS A 79 -8.85 21.40 -45.89
CA LYS A 79 -9.23 22.77 -46.30
C LYS A 79 -8.11 23.80 -46.06
N SER A 80 -7.16 23.49 -45.18
CA SER A 80 -5.99 24.33 -44.86
C SER A 80 -4.85 23.49 -44.26
N ASN A 81 -3.63 24.04 -44.24
CA ASN A 81 -2.43 23.42 -43.64
C ASN A 81 -2.41 23.44 -42.09
N ARG A 82 -3.57 23.68 -41.46
CA ARG A 82 -3.69 23.81 -39.99
C ARG A 82 -3.94 22.47 -39.27
N SER A 83 -4.31 21.43 -40.01
CA SER A 83 -4.60 20.13 -39.41
C SER A 83 -3.34 19.30 -39.29
N THR A 84 -3.17 18.66 -38.13
CA THR A 84 -2.01 17.83 -37.82
C THR A 84 -2.48 16.38 -37.70
N CYS A 85 -1.81 15.46 -38.40
CA CYS A 85 -2.12 14.05 -38.36
C CYS A 85 -1.86 13.50 -36.96
N LYS A 86 -2.84 12.84 -36.35
CA LYS A 86 -2.69 12.23 -35.02
C LYS A 86 -1.89 10.93 -35.00
N GLY A 87 -1.63 10.32 -36.15
CA GLY A 87 -0.81 9.10 -36.26
C GLY A 87 0.70 9.37 -36.37
N CYS A 88 1.11 10.45 -37.05
CA CYS A 88 2.53 10.77 -37.26
C CYS A 88 2.95 12.17 -36.77
N GLU A 89 2.02 12.95 -36.20
CA GLU A 89 2.22 14.32 -35.70
C GLU A 89 2.69 15.35 -36.76
N GLN A 90 2.69 14.97 -38.05
CA GLN A 90 3.03 15.86 -39.15
C GLN A 90 1.81 16.64 -39.66
N LYS A 91 2.05 17.81 -40.29
CA LYS A 91 0.99 18.63 -40.88
C LYS A 91 0.39 17.95 -42.11
N ILE A 92 -0.93 18.01 -42.22
CA ILE A 92 -1.68 17.57 -43.40
C ILE A 92 -1.80 18.77 -44.35
N GLU A 93 -1.24 18.66 -45.54
CA GLU A 93 -1.22 19.77 -46.51
C GLU A 93 -2.60 19.99 -47.14
N LYS A 94 -2.92 21.24 -47.47
CA LYS A 94 -4.16 21.66 -48.12
C LYS A 94 -4.32 20.91 -49.43
N GLY A 95 -5.48 20.28 -49.62
CA GLY A 95 -5.77 19.46 -50.79
C GLY A 95 -5.39 17.98 -50.65
N GLN A 96 -4.71 17.55 -49.58
CA GLN A 96 -4.49 16.13 -49.30
C GLN A 96 -5.73 15.49 -48.64
N ILE A 97 -5.96 14.21 -48.93
CA ILE A 97 -7.02 13.41 -48.31
C ILE A 97 -6.68 13.17 -46.83
N ARG A 98 -7.65 13.39 -45.96
CA ARG A 98 -7.56 13.05 -44.54
C ARG A 98 -8.79 12.30 -44.08
N ILE A 99 -8.59 11.38 -43.15
CA ILE A 99 -9.67 10.61 -42.52
C ILE A 99 -9.75 11.03 -41.05
N SER A 100 -10.94 11.36 -40.54
CA SER A 100 -11.17 11.61 -39.12
C SER A 100 -11.73 10.39 -38.40
N LYS A 101 -11.44 10.33 -37.09
CA LYS A 101 -12.24 9.61 -36.11
C LYS A 101 -12.74 10.58 -35.06
N LYS A 102 -14.03 10.58 -34.78
CA LYS A 102 -14.61 11.35 -33.67
C LYS A 102 -14.21 10.75 -32.33
N MET A 103 -13.61 11.55 -31.46
CA MET A 103 -13.20 11.16 -30.11
C MET A 103 -13.50 12.29 -29.12
N VAL A 104 -13.77 11.93 -27.87
CA VAL A 104 -13.89 12.90 -26.77
C VAL A 104 -12.47 13.28 -26.31
N HIS A 105 -12.20 14.57 -26.17
CA HIS A 105 -10.90 15.05 -25.74
C HIS A 105 -10.71 14.76 -24.24
N PRO A 106 -9.65 14.02 -23.81
CA PRO A 106 -9.44 13.63 -22.41
C PRO A 106 -9.41 14.81 -21.44
N GLU A 107 -8.82 15.93 -21.87
CA GLU A 107 -8.65 17.13 -21.03
C GLU A 107 -9.83 18.12 -21.11
N LYS A 108 -10.77 17.95 -22.05
CA LYS A 108 -11.94 18.85 -22.22
C LYS A 108 -13.20 18.08 -22.67
N PRO A 109 -13.79 17.24 -21.81
CA PRO A 109 -14.97 16.45 -22.16
C PRO A 109 -16.23 17.29 -22.49
N GLN A 110 -16.23 18.57 -22.09
CA GLN A 110 -17.34 19.52 -22.27
C GLN A 110 -17.56 19.94 -23.74
N LEU A 111 -16.55 19.76 -24.60
CA LEU A 111 -16.59 20.15 -26.03
C LEU A 111 -17.30 19.13 -26.93
N GLY A 112 -17.74 18.00 -26.39
CA GLY A 112 -18.36 16.92 -27.17
C GLY A 112 -17.33 16.12 -27.99
N MET A 113 -17.82 15.38 -29.00
CA MET A 113 -16.97 14.56 -29.87
C MET A 113 -16.30 15.44 -30.94
N ILE A 114 -14.97 15.39 -31.03
CA ILE A 114 -14.16 16.19 -31.97
C ILE A 114 -13.51 15.27 -33.00
N ASP A 115 -13.42 15.74 -34.25
CA ASP A 115 -12.74 15.03 -35.34
C ASP A 115 -11.20 15.05 -35.16
N ASN A 116 -10.62 13.88 -34.89
CA ASN A 116 -9.18 13.67 -34.93
C ASN A 116 -8.76 13.21 -36.32
N TRP A 117 -8.00 14.05 -37.04
CA TRP A 117 -7.59 13.81 -38.43
C TRP A 117 -6.30 13.00 -38.54
N TYR A 118 -6.25 12.11 -39.55
CA TYR A 118 -5.10 11.27 -39.89
C TYR A 118 -4.80 11.38 -41.39
N HIS A 119 -3.52 11.22 -41.77
CA HIS A 119 -3.17 10.88 -43.15
C HIS A 119 -3.77 9.53 -43.51
N LEU A 120 -4.05 9.32 -44.79
CA LEU A 120 -4.61 8.08 -45.31
C LEU A 120 -3.79 6.84 -44.88
N ASP A 121 -2.47 6.85 -45.12
CA ASP A 121 -1.61 5.72 -44.75
C ASP A 121 -1.53 5.53 -43.23
N CYS A 122 -1.47 6.63 -42.47
CA CYS A 122 -1.46 6.57 -41.01
C CYS A 122 -2.76 5.97 -40.45
N PHE A 123 -3.91 6.27 -41.06
CA PHE A 123 -5.19 5.70 -40.67
C PHE A 123 -5.24 4.21 -40.99
N VAL A 124 -4.75 3.80 -42.17
CA VAL A 124 -4.69 2.39 -42.58
C VAL A 124 -3.80 1.57 -41.64
N SER A 125 -2.62 2.09 -41.26
CA SER A 125 -1.71 1.43 -40.31
C SER A 125 -2.32 1.25 -38.91
N HIS A 126 -3.15 2.19 -38.46
CA HIS A 126 -3.76 2.16 -37.12
C HIS A 126 -5.24 1.76 -37.13
N ARG A 127 -5.76 1.22 -38.24
CA ARG A 127 -7.21 0.98 -38.41
C ARG A 127 -7.84 0.10 -37.32
N ALA A 128 -7.09 -0.90 -36.83
CA ALA A 128 -7.54 -1.79 -35.76
C ALA A 128 -7.66 -1.05 -34.42
N GLU A 129 -6.65 -0.26 -34.05
CA GLU A 129 -6.62 0.57 -32.83
C GLU A 129 -7.67 1.70 -32.89
N LEU A 130 -7.92 2.23 -34.09
CA LEU A 130 -8.95 3.22 -34.34
C LEU A 130 -10.36 2.59 -34.39
N GLY A 131 -10.52 1.28 -34.20
CA GLY A 131 -11.84 0.63 -34.16
C GLY A 131 -12.58 0.63 -35.50
N PHE A 132 -11.84 0.75 -36.61
CA PHE A 132 -12.33 0.58 -37.96
C PHE A 132 -12.28 -0.92 -38.30
N LEU A 133 -13.42 -1.61 -38.15
CA LEU A 133 -13.50 -3.06 -38.27
C LEU A 133 -13.22 -3.52 -39.72
N PRO A 134 -12.69 -4.73 -39.94
CA PRO A 134 -12.47 -5.29 -41.29
C PRO A 134 -13.73 -5.42 -42.14
N ALA A 135 -14.91 -5.43 -41.50
CA ALA A 135 -16.21 -5.44 -42.17
C ALA A 135 -16.57 -4.06 -42.76
N PHE A 136 -15.86 -2.99 -42.41
CA PHE A 136 -16.14 -1.64 -42.87
C PHE A 136 -15.37 -1.29 -44.14
N GLY A 137 -16.03 -0.61 -45.07
CA GLY A 137 -15.44 -0.18 -46.35
C GLY A 137 -15.26 1.33 -46.42
N ALA A 138 -14.36 1.77 -47.31
CA ALA A 138 -14.17 3.20 -47.61
C ALA A 138 -15.47 3.94 -47.99
N SER A 139 -16.40 3.25 -48.65
CA SER A 139 -17.73 3.75 -49.06
C SER A 139 -18.61 4.18 -47.89
N GLN A 140 -18.33 3.69 -46.68
CA GLN A 140 -19.07 4.01 -45.47
C GLN A 140 -18.52 5.23 -44.73
N LEU A 141 -17.42 5.85 -45.20
CA LEU A 141 -16.87 7.07 -44.59
C LEU A 141 -17.76 8.29 -44.92
N GLN A 142 -18.08 9.11 -43.91
CA GLN A 142 -18.84 10.34 -44.12
C GLN A 142 -18.03 11.32 -45.00
N GLY A 143 -18.60 11.79 -46.11
CA GLY A 143 -17.88 12.68 -47.05
C GLY A 143 -17.15 11.97 -48.19
N PHE A 144 -17.13 10.62 -48.22
CA PHE A 144 -16.54 9.84 -49.32
C PHE A 144 -17.11 10.22 -50.70
N GLY A 145 -18.41 10.53 -50.77
CA GLY A 145 -19.08 10.98 -52.00
C GLY A 145 -18.53 12.28 -52.60
N MET A 146 -17.86 13.12 -51.80
CA MET A 146 -17.33 14.43 -52.20
C MET A 146 -15.88 14.38 -52.72
N LEU A 147 -15.25 13.20 -52.72
CA LEU A 147 -13.88 13.00 -53.20
C LEU A 147 -13.84 12.76 -54.72
N LYS A 148 -12.68 13.02 -55.36
CA LYS A 148 -12.44 12.73 -56.78
C LYS A 148 -12.51 11.23 -57.06
N ALA A 149 -12.84 10.85 -58.28
CA ALA A 149 -13.00 9.44 -58.67
C ALA A 149 -11.72 8.61 -58.46
N GLU A 150 -10.56 9.16 -58.79
CA GLU A 150 -9.24 8.53 -58.58
C GLU A 150 -8.97 8.26 -57.10
N ASP A 151 -9.25 9.25 -56.25
CA ASP A 151 -9.06 9.19 -54.80
C ASP A 151 -10.06 8.25 -54.11
N LYS A 152 -11.29 8.15 -54.64
CA LYS A 152 -12.29 7.16 -54.20
C LYS A 152 -11.81 5.73 -54.44
N GLU A 153 -11.21 5.47 -55.60
CA GLU A 153 -10.67 4.14 -55.92
C GLU A 153 -9.42 3.82 -55.10
N ALA A 154 -8.55 4.81 -54.85
CA ALA A 154 -7.40 4.65 -53.94
C ALA A 154 -7.85 4.30 -52.51
N LEU A 155 -8.87 4.99 -51.99
CA LEU A 155 -9.46 4.72 -50.67
C LEU A 155 -10.13 3.33 -50.61
N LYS A 156 -10.88 2.92 -51.63
CA LYS A 156 -11.47 1.56 -51.69
C LYS A 156 -10.40 0.47 -51.73
N LYS A 157 -9.28 0.71 -52.42
CA LYS A 157 -8.16 -0.22 -52.51
C LYS A 157 -7.44 -0.37 -51.17
N GLN A 158 -7.28 0.72 -50.42
CA GLN A 158 -6.59 0.70 -49.13
C GLN A 158 -7.49 0.32 -47.94
N LEU A 159 -8.81 0.54 -48.04
CA LEU A 159 -9.82 0.16 -47.03
C LEU A 159 -10.94 -0.71 -47.64
N PRO A 160 -10.63 -1.96 -48.04
CA PRO A 160 -11.61 -2.88 -48.59
C PRO A 160 -12.53 -3.44 -47.48
N ALA A 161 -13.85 -3.44 -47.72
CA ALA A 161 -14.80 -4.15 -46.86
C ALA A 161 -14.71 -5.66 -47.12
N VAL A 162 -14.26 -6.43 -46.15
CA VAL A 162 -14.28 -7.89 -46.25
C VAL A 162 -15.66 -8.38 -45.82
N LYS A 163 -16.56 -8.63 -46.79
CA LYS A 163 -17.83 -9.30 -46.53
C LYS A 163 -17.57 -10.79 -46.26
N SER A 164 -17.82 -11.24 -45.05
CA SER A 164 -17.88 -12.68 -44.74
C SER A 164 -19.19 -13.26 -45.27
N GLU A 165 -19.32 -13.42 -46.59
CA GLU A 165 -20.30 -14.35 -47.15
C GLU A 165 -19.64 -15.71 -47.37
N GLY A 166 -20.29 -16.75 -46.88
CA GLY A 166 -19.81 -18.11 -46.87
C GLY A 166 -19.55 -18.69 -48.27
N LYS A 167 -18.68 -19.71 -48.28
CA LYS A 167 -18.37 -20.63 -49.38
C LYS A 167 -17.80 -20.00 -50.66
N ARG A 168 -16.50 -20.25 -50.89
CA ARG A 168 -16.04 -20.68 -52.23
C ARG A 168 -15.13 -21.90 -52.14
N LYS A 169 -15.36 -22.76 -53.12
CA LYS A 169 -14.75 -24.07 -53.41
C LYS A 169 -13.25 -23.95 -53.61
N GLY A 170 -12.54 -25.03 -53.28
CA GLY A 170 -11.10 -25.13 -53.41
C GLY A 170 -10.63 -25.23 -54.86
N ASP A 171 -9.34 -24.98 -55.02
CA ASP A 171 -8.47 -25.88 -55.75
C ASP A 171 -7.16 -26.06 -54.97
N GLU A 172 -6.62 -27.26 -55.08
CA GLU A 172 -5.62 -27.89 -54.22
C GLU A 172 -4.20 -27.38 -54.45
N MET A 173 -3.42 -27.27 -53.37
CA MET A 173 -2.06 -27.78 -53.40
C MET A 173 -1.71 -28.34 -52.01
N ASP A 174 -1.13 -29.52 -52.03
CA ASP A 174 -1.23 -30.55 -51.00
C ASP A 174 -0.20 -30.38 -49.87
N GLY A 175 -0.57 -30.86 -48.67
CA GLY A 175 0.38 -31.11 -47.57
C GLY A 175 0.21 -30.27 -46.29
N ASN A 176 -0.77 -30.63 -45.42
CA ASN A 176 -0.52 -30.96 -43.99
C ASN A 176 -1.85 -31.37 -43.29
N VAL A 177 -2.01 -32.66 -42.98
CA VAL A 177 -3.26 -33.24 -42.44
C VAL A 177 -3.42 -33.03 -40.91
N ILE A 178 -2.37 -32.58 -40.21
CA ILE A 178 -2.35 -32.52 -38.73
C ILE A 178 -2.97 -31.22 -38.17
N SER A 179 -2.85 -30.08 -38.87
CA SER A 179 -3.39 -28.78 -38.45
C SER A 179 -4.92 -28.66 -38.62
N LYS A 180 -5.49 -29.30 -39.65
CA LYS A 180 -6.95 -29.36 -39.87
C LYS A 180 -7.70 -30.13 -38.77
N LYS A 181 -7.07 -31.15 -38.16
CA LYS A 181 -7.72 -31.99 -37.13
C LYS A 181 -7.79 -31.28 -35.77
N LYS A 182 -6.81 -30.43 -35.45
CA LYS A 182 -6.79 -29.61 -34.22
C LYS A 182 -7.79 -28.44 -34.29
N GLN A 183 -7.80 -27.70 -35.41
CA GLN A 183 -8.79 -26.62 -35.65
C GLN A 183 -10.23 -27.14 -35.73
N LYS A 184 -10.46 -28.34 -36.29
CA LYS A 184 -11.79 -28.96 -36.32
C LYS A 184 -12.25 -29.38 -34.93
N LYS A 185 -11.36 -29.91 -34.08
CA LYS A 185 -11.67 -30.27 -32.68
C LYS A 185 -11.95 -29.05 -31.80
N GLU A 186 -11.22 -27.95 -31.99
CA GLU A 186 -11.43 -26.69 -31.26
C GLU A 186 -12.76 -26.03 -31.65
N LYS A 187 -13.06 -25.88 -32.94
CA LYS A 187 -14.37 -25.37 -33.41
C LYS A 187 -15.55 -26.25 -32.97
N GLU A 188 -15.36 -27.56 -32.93
CA GLU A 188 -16.41 -28.48 -32.47
C GLU A 188 -16.63 -28.40 -30.95
N LYS A 189 -15.58 -28.12 -30.16
CA LYS A 189 -15.70 -27.85 -28.71
C LYS A 189 -16.37 -26.50 -28.45
N GLU A 190 -15.97 -25.43 -29.15
CA GLU A 190 -16.60 -24.11 -29.05
C GLU A 190 -18.09 -24.15 -29.40
N SER A 191 -18.45 -24.84 -30.50
CA SER A 191 -19.85 -25.00 -30.91
C SER A 191 -20.68 -25.82 -29.91
N LYS A 192 -20.10 -26.86 -29.30
CA LYS A 192 -20.76 -27.63 -28.23
C LYS A 192 -20.95 -26.79 -26.96
N GLN A 193 -19.97 -25.98 -26.60
CA GLN A 193 -20.02 -25.13 -25.41
C GLN A 193 -21.00 -23.96 -25.57
N GLU A 194 -21.04 -23.31 -26.73
CA GLU A 194 -22.01 -22.27 -27.03
C GLU A 194 -23.44 -22.82 -26.99
N LYS A 195 -23.64 -24.04 -27.51
CA LYS A 195 -24.92 -24.75 -27.41
C LYS A 195 -25.32 -25.03 -25.95
N LEU A 196 -24.37 -25.47 -25.10
CA LEU A 196 -24.62 -25.69 -23.67
C LEU A 196 -24.97 -24.38 -22.93
N LEU A 197 -24.26 -23.27 -23.21
CA LEU A 197 -24.54 -21.96 -22.62
C LEU A 197 -25.92 -21.42 -23.04
N LYS A 198 -26.31 -21.66 -24.30
CA LYS A 198 -27.64 -21.32 -24.80
C LYS A 198 -28.74 -22.11 -24.09
N GLU A 199 -28.62 -23.44 -24.07
CA GLU A 199 -29.57 -24.33 -23.39
C GLU A 199 -29.71 -23.98 -21.90
N GLN A 200 -28.60 -23.66 -21.23
CA GLN A 200 -28.59 -23.20 -19.84
C GLN A 200 -29.32 -21.86 -19.64
N THR A 201 -29.05 -20.88 -20.50
CA THR A 201 -29.67 -19.54 -20.40
C THR A 201 -31.17 -19.62 -20.64
N GLU A 202 -31.59 -20.40 -21.63
CA GLU A 202 -33.01 -20.66 -21.93
C GLU A 202 -33.71 -21.37 -20.76
N LEU A 203 -33.05 -22.36 -20.14
CA LEU A 203 -33.58 -23.03 -18.95
C LEU A 203 -33.81 -22.04 -17.80
N ILE A 204 -32.81 -21.23 -17.44
CA ILE A 204 -32.91 -20.26 -16.35
C ILE A 204 -34.03 -19.25 -16.60
N TRP A 205 -34.11 -18.69 -17.82
CA TRP A 205 -35.14 -17.71 -18.16
C TRP A 205 -36.55 -18.34 -18.24
N SER A 206 -36.67 -19.59 -18.68
CA SER A 206 -37.95 -20.30 -18.65
C SER A 206 -38.47 -20.46 -17.21
N ILE A 207 -37.58 -20.76 -16.26
CA ILE A 207 -37.93 -20.86 -14.84
C ILE A 207 -38.31 -19.48 -14.29
N LYS A 208 -37.53 -18.42 -14.59
CA LYS A 208 -37.82 -17.05 -14.14
C LYS A 208 -39.18 -16.56 -14.64
N ASP A 209 -39.48 -16.77 -15.93
CA ASP A 209 -40.73 -16.30 -16.55
C ASP A 209 -41.95 -17.04 -15.98
N GLU A 210 -41.85 -18.34 -15.72
CA GLU A 210 -42.93 -19.11 -15.10
C GLU A 210 -43.12 -18.78 -13.60
N LEU A 211 -42.03 -18.63 -12.85
CA LEU A 211 -42.09 -18.20 -11.45
C LEU A 211 -42.72 -16.81 -11.32
N LYS A 212 -42.40 -15.88 -12.23
CA LYS A 212 -42.98 -14.53 -12.23
C LYS A 212 -44.48 -14.52 -12.54
N LYS A 213 -44.99 -15.48 -13.31
CA LYS A 213 -46.42 -15.59 -13.62
C LYS A 213 -47.22 -16.21 -12.49
N VAL A 214 -46.62 -17.14 -11.73
CA VAL A 214 -47.38 -18.07 -10.87
C VAL A 214 -47.08 -17.90 -9.38
N CYS A 215 -45.95 -17.31 -8.98
CA CYS A 215 -45.55 -17.16 -7.58
C CYS A 215 -45.53 -15.67 -7.17
N SER A 216 -45.99 -15.38 -5.95
CA SER A 216 -45.79 -14.07 -5.32
C SER A 216 -44.38 -13.93 -4.74
N THR A 217 -43.96 -12.70 -4.43
CA THR A 217 -42.64 -12.44 -3.81
C THR A 217 -42.49 -13.14 -2.45
N ASN A 218 -43.58 -13.40 -1.72
CA ASN A 218 -43.53 -14.11 -0.44
C ASN A 218 -43.35 -15.62 -0.66
N ASP A 219 -44.01 -16.20 -1.66
CA ASP A 219 -43.83 -17.61 -2.04
C ASP A 219 -42.37 -17.92 -2.41
N LEU A 220 -41.74 -17.01 -3.16
CA LEU A 220 -40.33 -17.14 -3.53
C LEU A 220 -39.39 -17.08 -2.31
N LYS A 221 -39.73 -16.31 -1.26
CA LYS A 221 -38.95 -16.28 -0.01
C LYS A 221 -39.10 -17.60 0.75
N GLU A 222 -40.31 -18.14 0.83
CA GLU A 222 -40.57 -19.42 1.49
C GLU A 222 -39.84 -20.58 0.79
N LEU A 223 -39.77 -20.57 -0.54
CA LEU A 223 -38.98 -21.54 -1.31
C LEU A 223 -37.47 -21.48 -0.98
N LEU A 224 -36.91 -20.28 -0.79
CA LEU A 224 -35.52 -20.12 -0.36
C LEU A 224 -35.31 -20.64 1.07
N ILE A 225 -36.22 -20.28 1.99
CA ILE A 225 -36.15 -20.70 3.40
C ILE A 225 -36.24 -22.23 3.53
N ALA A 226 -37.15 -22.88 2.80
CA ALA A 226 -37.30 -24.32 2.79
C ALA A 226 -36.03 -25.07 2.32
N ASN A 227 -35.26 -24.45 1.43
CA ASN A 227 -34.00 -24.97 0.91
C ASN A 227 -32.76 -24.47 1.69
N LYS A 228 -32.98 -23.87 2.88
CA LYS A 228 -31.94 -23.31 3.75
C LYS A 228 -31.03 -22.29 3.04
N GLN A 229 -31.58 -21.53 2.10
CA GLN A 229 -30.89 -20.47 1.38
C GLN A 229 -31.20 -19.11 2.02
N GLU A 230 -30.22 -18.20 2.01
CA GLU A 230 -30.41 -16.83 2.49
C GLU A 230 -31.36 -16.04 1.54
N VAL A 231 -32.28 -15.26 2.11
CA VAL A 231 -33.22 -14.42 1.36
C VAL A 231 -32.59 -13.05 1.05
N PRO A 232 -32.35 -12.69 -0.22
CA PRO A 232 -31.79 -11.38 -0.57
C PRO A 232 -32.84 -10.27 -0.51
N SER A 233 -32.37 -9.02 -0.42
CA SER A 233 -33.20 -7.84 -0.62
C SER A 233 -33.41 -7.55 -2.11
N GLY A 234 -34.66 -7.39 -2.54
CA GLY A 234 -35.03 -7.04 -3.92
C GLY A 234 -35.65 -8.22 -4.68
N GLU A 235 -36.75 -7.94 -5.38
CA GLU A 235 -37.55 -8.97 -6.08
C GLU A 235 -36.77 -9.72 -7.16
N SER A 236 -35.95 -9.01 -7.95
CA SER A 236 -35.10 -9.62 -8.98
C SER A 236 -34.07 -10.58 -8.38
N ALA A 237 -33.38 -10.18 -7.30
CA ALA A 237 -32.39 -11.00 -6.65
C ALA A 237 -33.00 -12.26 -6.00
N ILE A 238 -34.21 -12.16 -5.47
CA ILE A 238 -34.96 -13.31 -4.95
C ILE A 238 -35.26 -14.28 -6.09
N LEU A 239 -35.82 -13.78 -7.20
CA LEU A 239 -36.15 -14.57 -8.38
C LEU A 239 -34.91 -15.26 -8.98
N ASP A 240 -33.78 -14.56 -9.05
CA ASP A 240 -32.52 -15.09 -9.57
C ASP A 240 -31.97 -16.24 -8.72
N ARG A 241 -32.06 -16.13 -7.38
CA ARG A 241 -31.62 -17.19 -6.47
C ARG A 241 -32.51 -18.42 -6.52
N VAL A 242 -33.83 -18.23 -6.60
CA VAL A 242 -34.76 -19.36 -6.75
C VAL A 242 -34.54 -20.05 -8.10
N ALA A 243 -34.35 -19.28 -9.18
CA ALA A 243 -34.08 -19.83 -10.50
C ALA A 243 -32.75 -20.62 -10.56
N ASP A 244 -31.66 -20.11 -9.97
CA ASP A 244 -30.38 -20.87 -9.87
C ASP A 244 -30.54 -22.14 -9.04
N GLY A 245 -31.24 -22.04 -7.90
CA GLY A 245 -31.53 -23.16 -7.02
C GLY A 245 -32.37 -24.26 -7.68
N MET A 246 -33.40 -23.87 -8.44
CA MET A 246 -34.24 -24.82 -9.19
C MET A 246 -33.50 -25.43 -10.39
N ALA A 247 -32.66 -24.66 -11.08
CA ALA A 247 -31.94 -25.11 -12.27
C ALA A 247 -30.77 -26.06 -11.96
N PHE A 248 -30.07 -25.85 -10.84
CA PHE A 248 -28.81 -26.57 -10.53
C PHE A 248 -28.81 -27.27 -9.17
N GLY A 249 -29.77 -26.97 -8.30
CA GLY A 249 -29.85 -27.49 -6.93
C GLY A 249 -29.52 -26.44 -5.86
N ALA A 250 -29.88 -26.71 -4.61
CA ALA A 250 -29.64 -25.83 -3.47
C ALA A 250 -28.15 -25.81 -3.10
N LEU A 251 -27.56 -24.62 -2.96
CA LEU A 251 -26.15 -24.46 -2.61
C LEU A 251 -25.89 -24.86 -1.15
N LEU A 252 -24.81 -25.59 -0.90
CA LEU A 252 -24.35 -25.83 0.45
C LEU A 252 -23.63 -24.59 1.03
N PRO A 253 -23.65 -24.44 2.37
CA PRO A 253 -22.86 -23.41 3.03
C PRO A 253 -21.37 -23.54 2.71
N CYS A 254 -20.69 -22.40 2.65
CA CYS A 254 -19.25 -22.32 2.49
C CYS A 254 -18.52 -23.13 3.56
N GLU A 255 -17.53 -23.91 3.17
CA GLU A 255 -16.78 -24.76 4.08
C GLU A 255 -15.89 -23.94 5.04
N GLU A 256 -15.46 -22.75 4.61
CA GLU A 256 -14.60 -21.86 5.42
C GLU A 256 -15.38 -21.07 6.48
N CYS A 257 -16.54 -20.51 6.15
CA CYS A 257 -17.27 -19.60 7.04
C CYS A 257 -18.74 -19.95 7.28
N LYS A 258 -19.24 -21.05 6.70
CA LYS A 258 -20.66 -21.45 6.69
C LYS A 258 -21.61 -20.40 6.08
N GLY A 259 -21.05 -19.43 5.34
CA GLY A 259 -21.81 -18.41 4.61
C GLY A 259 -22.46 -18.95 3.35
N GLN A 260 -23.36 -18.16 2.75
CA GLN A 260 -24.06 -18.55 1.53
C GLN A 260 -23.20 -18.27 0.29
N PHE A 261 -23.16 -19.19 -0.67
CA PHE A 261 -22.61 -18.90 -1.99
C PHE A 261 -23.66 -18.22 -2.86
N VAL A 262 -23.23 -17.24 -3.65
CA VAL A 262 -24.09 -16.53 -4.61
C VAL A 262 -23.38 -16.42 -5.93
N PHE A 263 -24.06 -16.80 -7.00
CA PHE A 263 -23.57 -16.61 -8.37
C PHE A 263 -23.43 -15.12 -8.69
N LYS A 264 -22.29 -14.74 -9.25
CA LYS A 264 -22.10 -13.45 -9.90
C LYS A 264 -21.26 -13.69 -11.15
N SER A 265 -21.80 -13.38 -12.32
CA SER A 265 -21.15 -13.36 -13.64
C SER A 265 -20.26 -14.57 -14.03
N ASP A 266 -19.14 -14.78 -13.34
CA ASP A 266 -18.07 -15.73 -13.64
C ASP A 266 -17.88 -16.85 -12.60
N ALA A 267 -18.44 -16.74 -11.40
CA ALA A 267 -18.31 -17.75 -10.34
C ALA A 267 -19.35 -17.61 -9.20
N TYR A 268 -19.31 -18.55 -8.26
CA TYR A 268 -20.00 -18.44 -6.97
C TYR A 268 -19.06 -17.81 -5.94
N TYR A 269 -19.52 -16.70 -5.34
CA TYR A 269 -18.81 -15.96 -4.31
C TYR A 269 -19.51 -16.14 -2.97
N CYS A 270 -18.75 -16.41 -1.92
CA CYS A 270 -19.31 -16.46 -0.58
C CYS A 270 -19.73 -15.05 -0.11
N THR A 271 -20.90 -14.94 0.52
CA THR A 271 -21.40 -13.71 1.13
C THR A 271 -21.15 -13.63 2.62
N GLY A 272 -20.69 -14.71 3.24
CA GLY A 272 -20.42 -14.78 4.68
C GLY A 272 -19.15 -14.05 5.11
N ASP A 273 -18.91 -14.07 6.43
CA ASP A 273 -17.76 -13.48 7.08
C ASP A 273 -16.99 -14.59 7.81
N ILE A 274 -15.66 -14.65 7.64
CA ILE A 274 -14.80 -15.63 8.33
C ILE A 274 -14.82 -15.33 9.83
N THR A 275 -14.70 -14.05 10.17
CA THR A 275 -14.91 -13.53 11.52
C THR A 275 -15.62 -12.18 11.43
N ALA A 276 -15.98 -11.59 12.58
CA ALA A 276 -16.54 -10.23 12.63
C ALA A 276 -15.62 -9.13 12.09
N TRP A 277 -14.36 -9.45 11.78
CA TRP A 277 -13.36 -8.55 11.24
C TRP A 277 -13.18 -8.70 9.72
N THR A 278 -13.51 -9.87 9.16
CA THR A 278 -13.09 -10.23 7.80
C THR A 278 -14.15 -10.95 7.01
N LYS A 279 -14.39 -10.43 5.80
CA LYS A 279 -15.32 -11.01 4.86
C LYS A 279 -14.71 -12.25 4.20
N CYS A 280 -15.51 -13.29 4.03
CA CYS A 280 -15.09 -14.48 3.29
C CYS A 280 -14.81 -14.13 1.82
N VAL A 281 -13.69 -14.63 1.31
CA VAL A 281 -13.24 -14.48 -0.07
C VAL A 281 -13.38 -15.75 -0.90
N ALA A 282 -13.97 -16.80 -0.34
CA ALA A 282 -14.15 -18.07 -1.04
C ALA A 282 -14.88 -17.85 -2.38
N LYS A 283 -14.23 -18.29 -3.46
CA LYS A 283 -14.71 -18.27 -4.84
C LYS A 283 -14.63 -19.69 -5.38
N THR A 284 -15.71 -20.17 -5.99
CA THR A 284 -15.72 -21.48 -6.68
C THR A 284 -16.62 -21.45 -7.89
N GLN A 285 -16.25 -22.18 -8.96
CA GLN A 285 -17.14 -22.44 -10.09
C GLN A 285 -17.97 -23.71 -9.88
N ILE A 286 -17.55 -24.59 -8.97
CA ILE A 286 -18.17 -25.90 -8.73
C ILE A 286 -18.58 -25.96 -7.26
N PRO A 287 -19.64 -25.23 -6.85
CA PRO A 287 -20.11 -25.29 -5.48
C PRO A 287 -20.78 -26.63 -5.18
N ASN A 288 -20.63 -27.14 -3.96
CA ASN A 288 -21.34 -28.33 -3.52
C ASN A 288 -22.86 -28.03 -3.40
N ARG A 289 -23.70 -28.90 -3.99
CA ARG A 289 -25.16 -28.72 -4.04
C ARG A 289 -25.95 -29.93 -3.56
N LYS A 290 -27.12 -29.65 -2.97
CA LYS A 290 -28.19 -30.63 -2.66
C LYS A 290 -29.35 -30.49 -3.64
N GLU A 291 -30.17 -31.53 -3.73
CA GLU A 291 -31.39 -31.49 -4.53
C GLU A 291 -32.34 -30.40 -4.03
N TRP A 292 -32.94 -29.66 -4.96
CA TRP A 292 -33.91 -28.62 -4.64
C TRP A 292 -35.23 -29.25 -4.21
N ILE A 293 -35.71 -28.88 -3.01
CA ILE A 293 -36.92 -29.41 -2.40
C ILE A 293 -38.05 -28.39 -2.58
N ILE A 294 -39.17 -28.84 -3.15
CA ILE A 294 -40.41 -28.05 -3.23
C ILE A 294 -41.31 -28.49 -2.06
N PRO A 295 -41.63 -27.59 -1.11
CA PRO A 295 -42.53 -27.90 0.01
C PRO A 295 -43.90 -28.38 -0.48
N LYS A 296 -44.62 -29.14 0.37
CA LYS A 296 -45.88 -29.79 -0.02
C LYS A 296 -46.98 -28.78 -0.30
N GLU A 297 -46.89 -27.63 0.33
CA GLU A 297 -47.79 -26.47 0.28
C GLU A 297 -47.76 -25.80 -1.11
N PHE A 298 -46.63 -25.86 -1.81
CA PHE A 298 -46.47 -25.32 -3.16
C PHE A 298 -46.84 -26.30 -4.29
N ARG A 299 -47.36 -27.49 -3.95
CA ARG A 299 -47.81 -28.50 -4.93
C ARG A 299 -49.18 -28.19 -5.56
N GLU A 300 -49.87 -27.17 -5.06
CA GLU A 300 -51.08 -26.61 -5.69
C GLU A 300 -50.74 -25.87 -6.99
N ILE A 301 -49.51 -25.37 -7.10
CA ILE A 301 -48.98 -24.75 -8.32
C ILE A 301 -48.62 -25.85 -9.32
N SER A 302 -49.37 -25.89 -10.42
CA SER A 302 -49.29 -26.93 -11.48
C SER A 302 -47.89 -27.08 -12.09
N TYR A 303 -47.14 -25.97 -12.19
CA TYR A 303 -45.76 -25.93 -12.67
C TYR A 303 -44.79 -26.59 -11.67
N LEU A 304 -44.84 -26.19 -10.40
CA LEU A 304 -43.96 -26.69 -9.33
C LEU A 304 -44.23 -28.16 -9.00
N LYS A 305 -45.46 -28.65 -9.14
CA LYS A 305 -45.82 -30.07 -8.98
C LYS A 305 -45.15 -30.99 -10.00
N LYS A 306 -44.89 -30.50 -11.22
CA LYS A 306 -44.30 -31.29 -12.32
C LYS A 306 -42.79 -31.08 -12.46
N PHE A 307 -42.23 -30.11 -11.76
CA PHE A 307 -40.81 -29.77 -11.86
C PHE A 307 -39.95 -30.83 -11.17
N LYS A 308 -38.98 -31.40 -11.91
CA LYS A 308 -37.93 -32.27 -11.36
C LYS A 308 -36.58 -31.61 -11.57
N CYS A 309 -35.90 -31.28 -10.48
CA CYS A 309 -34.55 -30.76 -10.53
C CYS A 309 -33.61 -31.83 -11.08
N LYS A 310 -32.89 -31.52 -12.16
CA LYS A 310 -31.79 -32.37 -12.66
C LYS A 310 -30.49 -31.77 -12.14
N LYS A 311 -29.75 -32.52 -11.33
CA LYS A 311 -28.44 -32.08 -10.83
C LYS A 311 -27.47 -31.97 -12.01
N GLN A 312 -27.08 -30.74 -12.33
CA GLN A 312 -26.09 -30.42 -13.35
C GLN A 312 -25.26 -29.24 -12.87
N ASP A 313 -23.98 -29.20 -13.24
CA ASP A 313 -23.11 -28.08 -12.91
C ASP A 313 -23.36 -26.92 -13.88
N ARG A 314 -23.15 -25.69 -13.38
CA ARG A 314 -23.30 -24.48 -14.20
C ARG A 314 -22.12 -24.39 -15.18
N ALA A 315 -22.43 -24.21 -16.45
CA ALA A 315 -21.45 -23.94 -17.50
C ALA A 315 -21.01 -22.47 -17.47
N PHE A 316 -19.71 -22.24 -17.63
CA PHE A 316 -19.08 -20.92 -17.70
C PHE A 316 -18.44 -20.68 -19.08
N PRO A 317 -18.34 -19.43 -19.55
CA PRO A 317 -17.55 -19.08 -20.73
C PRO A 317 -16.07 -19.45 -20.54
N PRO A 318 -15.32 -19.80 -21.61
CA PRO A 318 -13.88 -20.01 -21.49
C PRO A 318 -13.21 -18.70 -21.03
N GLU A 319 -12.38 -18.78 -19.99
CA GLU A 319 -11.55 -17.65 -19.58
C GLU A 319 -10.69 -17.19 -20.76
N ALA A 320 -10.74 -15.90 -21.09
CA ALA A 320 -9.69 -15.30 -21.90
C ALA A 320 -8.39 -15.52 -21.13
N VAL A 321 -7.44 -16.26 -21.72
CA VAL A 321 -6.18 -16.64 -21.08
C VAL A 321 -5.44 -15.39 -20.61
N ALA A 322 -5.64 -15.04 -19.34
CA ALA A 322 -4.68 -14.31 -18.52
C ALA A 322 -3.94 -15.40 -17.75
N GLY A 323 -2.68 -15.61 -18.10
CA GLY A 323 -1.89 -16.71 -17.55
C GLY A 323 -1.85 -16.66 -16.03
N ASN A 324 -2.37 -17.70 -15.39
CA ASN A 324 -2.00 -18.15 -14.06
C ASN A 324 -2.24 -19.66 -14.02
N THR A 325 -1.14 -20.41 -14.14
CA THR A 325 -1.09 -21.87 -13.93
C THR A 325 -1.33 -22.19 -12.46
N ALA A 326 -2.43 -22.88 -12.15
CA ALA A 326 -2.57 -23.69 -10.96
C ALA A 326 -2.24 -25.16 -11.33
N LEU A 327 -1.26 -25.75 -10.65
CA LEU A 327 -0.91 -27.17 -10.74
C LEU A 327 -1.77 -28.00 -9.77
N PRO A 328 -2.23 -29.21 -10.15
CA PRO A 328 -2.89 -30.12 -9.22
C PRO A 328 -1.88 -30.95 -8.41
N ALA A 329 -2.26 -31.27 -7.17
CA ALA A 329 -1.50 -32.09 -6.22
C ALA A 329 -1.56 -33.60 -6.54
N THR A 330 -0.46 -34.34 -6.31
CA THR A 330 -0.36 -35.48 -5.34
C THR A 330 0.91 -36.34 -5.52
N ALA A 331 1.37 -36.88 -4.38
CA ALA A 331 2.15 -38.10 -4.15
C ALA A 331 3.68 -38.12 -4.36
N SER A 332 4.31 -39.02 -3.60
CA SER A 332 5.59 -38.90 -2.89
C SER A 332 6.69 -39.89 -3.32
N ALA A 333 7.94 -39.39 -3.43
CA ALA A 333 9.28 -40.01 -3.28
C ALA A 333 9.72 -41.19 -4.21
N PRO A 334 11.04 -41.50 -4.39
CA PRO A 334 12.26 -40.97 -3.75
C PRO A 334 13.42 -40.54 -4.70
N LEU A 335 14.48 -40.01 -4.05
CA LEU A 335 15.73 -39.42 -4.53
C LEU A 335 16.55 -40.24 -5.56
N THR A 336 17.21 -39.54 -6.50
CA THR A 336 18.57 -39.88 -6.99
C THR A 336 19.24 -38.67 -7.67
N GLU A 337 20.53 -38.50 -7.41
CA GLU A 337 21.39 -37.41 -7.85
C GLU A 337 21.83 -37.53 -9.34
N LYS A 338 21.88 -36.39 -10.04
CA LYS A 338 23.04 -35.80 -10.77
C LYS A 338 22.67 -35.10 -12.08
N ALA A 339 23.09 -33.83 -12.11
CA ALA A 339 23.71 -33.08 -13.21
C ALA A 339 22.89 -32.50 -14.39
N SER A 340 23.25 -31.22 -14.64
CA SER A 340 23.22 -30.42 -15.87
C SER A 340 21.96 -29.60 -16.22
N VAL A 341 22.16 -28.29 -16.16
CA VAL A 341 21.33 -27.18 -16.64
C VAL A 341 21.50 -27.05 -18.17
N PRO A 342 20.43 -26.69 -18.91
CA PRO A 342 20.59 -25.81 -20.07
C PRO A 342 19.79 -24.50 -19.92
N SER A 343 20.49 -23.40 -20.23
CA SER A 343 20.16 -21.98 -20.13
C SER A 343 19.20 -21.45 -21.21
N GLU A 344 18.34 -20.52 -20.76
CA GLU A 344 17.99 -19.19 -21.33
C GLU A 344 17.62 -18.99 -22.82
N GLN A 345 16.42 -18.43 -23.04
CA GLN A 345 16.15 -17.50 -24.15
C GLN A 345 16.40 -16.07 -23.63
N LEU A 346 17.44 -15.40 -24.14
CA LEU A 346 17.85 -14.03 -23.78
C LEU A 346 16.93 -12.96 -24.36
N ASP A 347 16.40 -12.10 -23.49
CA ASP A 347 15.98 -10.74 -23.84
C ASP A 347 17.22 -9.88 -24.14
N LYS A 348 17.18 -9.08 -25.21
CA LYS A 348 18.31 -8.22 -25.63
C LYS A 348 18.56 -7.09 -24.60
N PRO A 349 19.82 -6.73 -24.29
CA PRO A 349 20.19 -5.93 -23.11
C PRO A 349 19.74 -4.46 -23.11
N LEU A 350 19.36 -3.89 -24.27
CA LEU A 350 18.86 -2.51 -24.36
C LEU A 350 17.38 -2.44 -24.77
N SER A 351 16.64 -3.56 -24.64
CA SER A 351 15.24 -3.65 -25.03
C SER A 351 14.38 -2.58 -24.32
N GLY A 352 13.65 -1.78 -25.10
CA GLY A 352 12.75 -0.73 -24.58
C GLY A 352 13.41 0.62 -24.29
N MET A 353 14.74 0.73 -24.40
CA MET A 353 15.47 1.96 -24.07
C MET A 353 15.59 2.94 -25.23
N LYS A 354 15.49 4.25 -24.95
CA LYS A 354 15.74 5.34 -25.91
C LYS A 354 17.08 6.01 -25.62
N ILE A 355 18.02 5.96 -26.55
CA ILE A 355 19.39 6.42 -26.34
C ILE A 355 19.68 7.67 -27.17
N LEU A 356 20.23 8.72 -26.55
CA LEU A 356 20.64 9.94 -27.20
C LEU A 356 22.16 9.95 -27.40
N THR A 357 22.65 10.25 -28.62
CA THR A 357 24.09 10.39 -28.88
C THR A 357 24.45 11.86 -29.05
N LEU A 358 25.44 12.35 -28.29
CA LEU A 358 25.94 13.74 -28.37
C LEU A 358 27.46 13.75 -28.54
N GLY A 359 27.95 14.58 -29.45
CA GLY A 359 29.38 14.83 -29.66
C GLY A 359 30.05 14.13 -30.83
N LYS A 360 31.36 14.39 -30.96
CA LYS A 360 32.24 13.66 -31.88
C LYS A 360 32.66 12.35 -31.20
N LEU A 361 31.89 11.29 -31.47
CA LEU A 361 32.23 9.92 -31.08
C LEU A 361 33.36 9.39 -31.98
N SER A 362 34.06 8.35 -31.50
CA SER A 362 35.17 7.74 -32.24
C SER A 362 34.69 6.94 -33.47
N ARG A 363 33.45 6.44 -33.45
CA ARG A 363 32.77 5.77 -34.56
C ARG A 363 31.78 6.69 -35.27
N ASN A 364 31.45 6.35 -36.53
CA ASN A 364 30.49 7.15 -37.30
C ASN A 364 29.06 7.05 -36.70
N LYS A 365 28.20 8.02 -36.98
CA LYS A 365 26.84 8.05 -36.41
C LYS A 365 25.94 6.90 -36.88
N GLU A 366 26.15 6.37 -38.08
CA GLU A 366 25.38 5.23 -38.60
C GLU A 366 25.77 3.91 -37.90
N GLU A 367 27.04 3.71 -37.57
CA GLU A 367 27.59 2.54 -36.88
C GLU A 367 27.12 2.49 -35.43
N VAL A 368 27.18 3.61 -34.71
CA VAL A 368 26.69 3.69 -33.33
C VAL A 368 25.19 3.42 -33.28
N LYS A 369 24.42 3.91 -34.27
CA LYS A 369 22.99 3.63 -34.40
C LYS A 369 22.73 2.14 -34.66
N ALA A 370 23.49 1.50 -35.56
CA ALA A 370 23.35 0.07 -35.85
C ALA A 370 23.68 -0.81 -34.63
N ILE A 371 24.66 -0.42 -33.81
CA ILE A 371 25.01 -1.14 -32.57
C ILE A 371 23.88 -1.02 -31.53
N ILE A 372 23.33 0.18 -31.34
CA ILE A 372 22.23 0.44 -30.40
C ILE A 372 20.97 -0.35 -30.80
N GLU A 373 20.62 -0.34 -32.09
CA GLU A 373 19.47 -1.08 -32.62
C GLU A 373 19.68 -2.60 -32.56
N GLY A 374 20.91 -3.08 -32.78
CA GLY A 374 21.29 -4.49 -32.64
C GLY A 374 21.11 -5.03 -31.22
N LEU A 375 21.37 -4.20 -30.21
CA LEU A 375 21.23 -4.51 -28.78
C LEU A 375 19.80 -4.29 -28.23
N GLY A 376 18.85 -3.85 -29.05
CA GLY A 376 17.42 -3.70 -28.69
C GLY A 376 16.96 -2.28 -28.34
N GLY A 377 17.84 -1.28 -28.39
CA GLY A 377 17.54 0.13 -28.08
C GLY A 377 17.13 0.94 -29.32
N LYS A 378 16.53 2.13 -29.11
CA LYS A 378 16.16 3.09 -30.18
C LYS A 378 16.89 4.41 -30.01
N VAL A 379 17.43 4.99 -31.08
CA VAL A 379 18.08 6.31 -31.00
C VAL A 379 17.04 7.44 -31.00
N THR A 380 17.16 8.39 -30.06
CA THR A 380 16.31 9.59 -29.99
C THR A 380 17.13 10.86 -30.18
N GLY A 381 16.55 11.87 -30.85
CA GLY A 381 17.17 13.20 -31.01
C GLY A 381 16.78 14.19 -29.91
N THR A 382 15.97 13.78 -28.93
CA THR A 382 15.41 14.65 -27.87
C THR A 382 15.84 14.18 -26.49
N ALA A 383 16.40 15.09 -25.68
CA ALA A 383 16.87 14.82 -24.32
C ALA A 383 15.75 14.36 -23.38
N ASN A 384 14.57 15.01 -23.44
CA ASN A 384 13.44 14.70 -22.55
C ASN A 384 12.79 13.31 -22.78
N LYS A 385 13.11 12.65 -23.91
CA LYS A 385 12.62 11.29 -24.21
C LYS A 385 13.74 10.24 -24.12
N ALA A 386 14.96 10.64 -23.74
CA ALA A 386 16.10 9.76 -23.64
C ALA A 386 16.17 9.12 -22.26
N THR A 387 16.44 7.82 -22.22
CA THR A 387 16.68 7.03 -21.01
C THR A 387 18.16 7.05 -20.64
N LEU A 388 19.02 7.15 -21.65
CA LEU A 388 20.48 7.19 -21.52
C LEU A 388 21.07 8.09 -22.61
N CYS A 389 22.16 8.79 -22.30
CA CYS A 389 22.91 9.56 -23.27
C CYS A 389 24.33 9.01 -23.42
N ILE A 390 24.81 8.82 -24.65
CA ILE A 390 26.18 8.42 -24.96
C ILE A 390 26.93 9.66 -25.43
N SER A 391 27.98 10.03 -24.71
CA SER A 391 28.81 11.20 -25.03
C SER A 391 30.22 11.07 -24.44
N THR A 392 31.07 12.07 -24.70
CA THR A 392 32.46 12.10 -24.23
C THR A 392 32.63 13.06 -23.05
N GLN A 393 33.63 12.82 -22.20
CA GLN A 393 33.98 13.68 -21.06
C GLN A 393 34.19 15.15 -21.48
N LYS A 394 34.81 15.38 -22.64
CA LYS A 394 35.05 16.71 -23.21
C LYS A 394 33.75 17.45 -23.57
N GLU A 395 32.70 16.73 -23.96
CA GLU A 395 31.40 17.31 -24.30
C GLU A 395 30.60 17.70 -23.05
N VAL A 396 30.73 16.91 -21.98
CA VAL A 396 30.14 17.15 -20.66
C VAL A 396 30.76 18.39 -20.01
N GLU A 397 32.08 18.55 -20.11
CA GLU A 397 32.79 19.74 -19.62
C GLU A 397 32.46 21.02 -20.41
N LYS A 398 32.20 20.89 -21.71
CA LYS A 398 31.87 22.02 -22.60
C LYS A 398 30.45 22.57 -22.40
N MET A 399 29.55 21.81 -21.74
CA MET A 399 28.16 22.22 -21.43
C MET A 399 27.44 22.90 -22.60
N THR A 400 27.37 22.23 -23.75
CA THR A 400 26.61 22.75 -24.89
C THR A 400 25.12 22.85 -24.57
N LYS A 401 24.36 23.70 -25.28
CA LYS A 401 22.92 23.90 -25.05
C LYS A 401 22.10 22.60 -24.98
N LYS A 402 22.47 21.57 -25.76
CA LYS A 402 21.84 20.23 -25.69
C LYS A 402 22.29 19.40 -24.47
N MET A 403 23.51 19.58 -23.97
CA MET A 403 23.99 18.93 -22.76
C MET A 403 23.37 19.57 -21.51
N GLU A 404 23.08 20.88 -21.54
CA GLU A 404 22.26 21.54 -20.52
C GLU A 404 20.85 20.96 -20.48
N GLU A 405 20.21 20.72 -21.63
CA GLU A 405 18.91 20.03 -21.71
C GLU A 405 18.96 18.60 -21.14
N VAL A 406 20.05 17.85 -21.39
CA VAL A 406 20.28 16.51 -20.82
C VAL A 406 20.43 16.56 -19.29
N LYS A 407 21.13 17.57 -18.77
CA LYS A 407 21.29 17.82 -17.33
C LYS A 407 19.97 18.21 -16.67
N GLU A 408 19.21 19.10 -17.30
CA GLU A 408 17.88 19.53 -16.81
C GLU A 408 16.88 18.36 -16.80
N ALA A 409 16.95 17.49 -17.80
CA ALA A 409 16.17 16.25 -17.89
C ALA A 409 16.67 15.12 -16.96
N LYS A 410 17.78 15.33 -16.22
CA LYS A 410 18.42 14.34 -15.33
C LYS A 410 18.78 13.01 -16.02
N VAL A 411 19.09 13.05 -17.31
CA VAL A 411 19.46 11.84 -18.08
C VAL A 411 20.94 11.51 -17.85
N ARG A 412 21.24 10.23 -17.57
CA ARG A 412 22.59 9.72 -17.32
C ARG A 412 23.43 9.78 -18.61
N VAL A 413 24.68 10.26 -18.50
CA VAL A 413 25.65 10.26 -19.62
C VAL A 413 26.70 9.17 -19.39
N VAL A 414 26.89 8.31 -20.38
CA VAL A 414 27.91 7.25 -20.39
C VAL A 414 28.87 7.37 -21.59
N SER A 415 30.05 6.78 -21.46
CA SER A 415 31.07 6.76 -22.50
C SER A 415 30.66 5.82 -23.66
N GLU A 416 31.37 5.92 -24.79
CA GLU A 416 31.17 5.03 -25.95
C GLU A 416 31.57 3.57 -25.64
N GLU A 417 32.47 3.36 -24.68
CA GLU A 417 32.97 2.05 -24.26
C GLU A 417 31.87 1.17 -23.63
N PHE A 418 30.80 1.80 -23.10
CA PHE A 418 29.59 1.12 -22.63
C PHE A 418 28.98 0.20 -23.70
N LEU A 419 28.92 0.63 -24.96
CA LEU A 419 28.33 -0.18 -26.04
C LEU A 419 29.15 -1.42 -26.38
N GLN A 420 30.45 -1.41 -26.08
CA GLN A 420 31.36 -2.52 -26.32
C GLN A 420 31.27 -3.54 -25.18
N ASP A 421 31.24 -3.05 -23.94
CA ASP A 421 31.18 -3.92 -22.76
C ASP A 421 29.81 -4.56 -22.56
N VAL A 422 28.73 -3.91 -22.97
CA VAL A 422 27.38 -4.52 -23.02
C VAL A 422 27.32 -5.67 -24.05
N LYS A 423 28.25 -5.70 -25.02
CA LYS A 423 28.33 -6.75 -26.04
C LYS A 423 29.26 -7.91 -25.66
N SER A 424 30.23 -7.69 -24.76
CA SER A 424 31.33 -8.63 -24.46
C SER A 424 31.37 -9.15 -23.01
N SER A 425 30.68 -8.50 -22.07
CA SER A 425 30.81 -8.78 -20.62
C SER A 425 29.65 -9.60 -20.05
N SER A 426 29.95 -10.48 -19.08
CA SER A 426 28.97 -11.22 -18.26
C SER A 426 28.54 -10.47 -16.98
N LYS A 427 28.83 -9.17 -16.88
CA LYS A 427 28.50 -8.33 -15.71
C LYS A 427 27.10 -7.73 -15.80
N GLY A 428 26.48 -7.45 -14.65
CA GLY A 428 25.12 -6.90 -14.57
C GLY A 428 25.00 -5.49 -15.17
N PHE A 429 23.84 -5.19 -15.77
CA PHE A 429 23.56 -3.92 -16.49
C PHE A 429 23.81 -2.65 -15.65
N GLN A 430 23.44 -2.66 -14.36
CA GLN A 430 23.67 -1.53 -13.44
C GLN A 430 25.15 -1.32 -13.09
N GLU A 431 25.94 -2.40 -13.08
CA GLU A 431 27.38 -2.34 -12.82
C GLU A 431 28.10 -1.69 -14.01
N LEU A 432 27.71 -2.03 -15.24
CA LEU A 432 28.24 -1.42 -16.48
C LEU A 432 27.88 0.08 -16.60
N LEU A 433 26.66 0.46 -16.18
CA LEU A 433 26.22 1.86 -16.15
C LEU A 433 27.04 2.72 -15.18
N SER A 434 27.46 2.13 -14.05
CA SER A 434 28.25 2.82 -13.02
C SER A 434 29.72 2.96 -13.42
N LEU A 435 30.28 1.94 -14.08
CA LEU A 435 31.66 1.93 -14.57
C LEU A 435 31.90 2.95 -15.70
N HIS A 436 30.94 3.09 -16.63
CA HIS A 436 31.08 3.94 -17.82
C HIS A 436 30.45 5.33 -17.68
N ALA A 437 30.11 5.72 -16.47
CA ALA A 437 29.50 6.99 -16.14
C ALA A 437 30.42 8.21 -16.37
N VAL A 438 29.94 9.19 -17.13
CA VAL A 438 30.69 10.41 -17.47
C VAL A 438 30.08 11.68 -16.84
N SER A 439 28.79 11.65 -16.47
CA SER A 439 28.12 12.77 -15.78
C SER A 439 28.15 12.64 -14.24
N PRO A 440 28.22 13.73 -13.46
CA PRO A 440 27.95 13.71 -12.02
C PRO A 440 26.44 13.81 -11.68
N TRP A 441 25.55 13.66 -12.67
CA TRP A 441 24.09 13.73 -12.53
C TRP A 441 23.39 12.56 -13.23
N GLY A 442 22.15 12.28 -12.79
CA GLY A 442 21.28 11.20 -13.29
C GLY A 442 21.35 9.95 -12.40
N ALA A 443 20.23 9.57 -11.79
CA ALA A 443 20.11 8.36 -10.95
C ALA A 443 19.86 7.11 -11.82
N GLU A 444 20.12 5.93 -11.24
CA GLU A 444 20.01 4.58 -11.85
C GLU A 444 18.84 4.41 -12.82
N VAL A 445 19.13 3.82 -13.99
CA VAL A 445 18.15 3.49 -15.02
C VAL A 445 17.22 2.40 -14.48
N LYS A 446 16.01 2.76 -14.07
CA LYS A 446 14.96 1.78 -13.75
C LYS A 446 14.44 1.17 -15.05
N HIS A 447 14.38 -0.16 -15.11
CA HIS A 447 13.54 -0.85 -16.10
C HIS A 447 12.08 -0.50 -15.79
N GLU A 448 11.44 0.35 -16.60
CA GLU A 448 10.05 0.72 -16.41
C GLU A 448 9.13 -0.45 -16.82
N HIS A 449 8.51 -1.10 -15.84
CA HIS A 449 7.13 -1.57 -15.99
C HIS A 449 6.21 -0.37 -15.78
N THR A 450 5.40 -0.09 -16.79
CA THR A 450 4.52 1.08 -16.89
C THR A 450 3.46 1.13 -15.78
N GLU A 451 3.57 2.11 -14.87
CA GLU A 451 2.41 2.76 -14.25
C GLU A 451 2.51 4.28 -14.48
N MET A 452 1.48 4.82 -15.12
CA MET A 452 1.37 6.23 -15.51
C MET A 452 1.00 7.10 -14.32
N SER A 453 1.82 8.11 -14.02
CA SER A 453 1.45 9.25 -13.18
C SER A 453 1.26 10.50 -14.04
N LEU A 454 0.07 11.09 -13.95
CA LEU A 454 -0.30 12.37 -14.54
C LEU A 454 0.21 13.51 -13.63
N GLY A 455 1.17 14.28 -14.12
CA GLY A 455 1.59 15.56 -13.53
C GLY A 455 1.38 16.70 -14.51
N GLY A 456 0.29 17.45 -14.34
CA GLY A 456 0.07 18.71 -15.03
C GLY A 456 1.03 19.79 -14.51
N LYS A 457 1.62 20.56 -15.43
CA LYS A 457 2.25 21.85 -15.10
C LYS A 457 1.52 22.98 -15.82
N SER A 458 1.18 23.95 -14.98
CA SER A 458 0.70 25.30 -15.25
C SER A 458 1.44 25.98 -16.42
N SER A 459 0.64 26.43 -17.40
CA SER A 459 1.07 27.33 -18.47
C SER A 459 0.92 28.79 -18.03
N ARG A 460 2.02 29.54 -18.07
CA ARG A 460 2.02 31.01 -18.19
C ARG A 460 1.20 31.44 -19.40
N LEU A 461 0.35 32.45 -19.22
CA LEU A 461 -0.31 33.23 -20.29
C LEU A 461 0.29 34.66 -20.34
N PRO A 462 0.05 35.42 -21.42
CA PRO A 462 1.00 36.33 -22.03
C PRO A 462 0.72 37.81 -21.74
N ASN A 463 1.71 38.62 -22.12
CA ASN A 463 1.79 40.07 -21.99
C ASN A 463 0.87 40.79 -23.01
N MET A 464 0.02 41.72 -22.58
CA MET A 464 -0.37 42.93 -23.35
C MET A 464 -0.98 44.04 -22.44
N LYS A 465 -0.24 45.17 -22.42
CA LYS A 465 -0.53 46.59 -22.15
C LYS A 465 -1.92 47.05 -21.67
N SER A 466 -1.93 47.85 -20.59
CA SER A 466 -2.54 49.21 -20.55
C SER A 466 -1.97 50.04 -19.38
N ALA A 467 -1.97 51.35 -19.54
CA ALA A 467 -1.42 52.35 -18.62
C ALA A 467 -2.48 52.88 -17.64
N GLY A 468 -2.07 53.26 -16.42
CA GLY A 468 -2.90 54.05 -15.49
C GLY A 468 -2.48 53.92 -14.02
N LYS A 469 -2.24 55.07 -13.35
CA LYS A 469 -1.66 55.25 -12.01
C LYS A 469 -2.61 54.93 -10.82
N ILE A 470 -2.02 54.33 -9.78
CA ILE A 470 -2.15 54.54 -8.31
C ILE A 470 -3.53 54.38 -7.62
N LYS A 471 -3.64 53.36 -6.75
CA LYS A 471 -3.99 53.48 -5.30
C LYS A 471 -3.77 52.15 -4.56
N GLU A 472 -3.25 52.23 -3.34
CA GLU A 472 -3.04 51.14 -2.38
C GLU A 472 -4.36 50.47 -1.97
N GLU A 473 -4.34 49.14 -1.78
CA GLU A 473 -5.13 48.46 -0.74
C GLU A 473 -4.63 47.02 -0.50
N GLN A 474 -4.72 46.61 0.78
CA GLN A 474 -4.16 45.41 1.40
C GLN A 474 -4.73 44.10 0.85
N GLY A 475 -3.89 43.07 0.74
CA GLY A 475 -4.29 41.69 0.44
C GLY A 475 -3.49 40.68 1.26
N THR A 476 -4.01 40.33 2.42
CA THR A 476 -3.48 39.32 3.36
C THR A 476 -3.42 37.92 2.75
N SER A 477 -2.21 37.33 2.71
CA SER A 477 -2.00 35.90 2.51
C SER A 477 -2.37 35.13 3.78
N LYS A 478 -3.28 34.15 3.64
CA LYS A 478 -3.66 33.22 4.72
C LYS A 478 -2.44 32.36 5.12
N SER A 479 -1.86 32.68 6.26
CA SER A 479 -0.91 31.85 6.97
C SER A 479 -1.62 30.65 7.62
N GLU A 480 -0.90 29.53 7.68
CA GLU A 480 -1.23 28.32 8.42
C GLU A 480 -1.56 28.68 9.88
N LYS A 481 -2.83 28.52 10.28
CA LYS A 481 -3.25 28.76 11.66
C LYS A 481 -2.72 27.64 12.56
N LYS A 482 -1.87 28.02 13.53
CA LYS A 482 -1.55 27.22 14.72
C LYS A 482 -2.85 26.73 15.36
N MET A 483 -3.05 25.41 15.37
CA MET A 483 -4.14 24.71 16.06
C MET A 483 -3.91 24.79 17.58
N LYS A 484 -4.92 25.26 18.33
CA LYS A 484 -4.94 25.29 19.79
C LYS A 484 -6.03 24.33 20.25
N LEU A 485 -5.66 23.24 20.92
CA LEU A 485 -6.62 22.33 21.57
C LEU A 485 -6.80 22.79 23.02
N THR A 486 -7.98 23.28 23.34
CA THR A 486 -8.41 23.59 24.71
C THR A 486 -9.14 22.38 25.30
N VAL A 487 -8.76 21.99 26.52
CA VAL A 487 -9.40 20.89 27.24
C VAL A 487 -10.19 21.44 28.42
N LYS A 488 -11.49 21.13 28.46
CA LYS A 488 -12.40 21.37 29.58
C LYS A 488 -13.25 20.10 29.73
N GLY A 489 -13.48 19.62 30.95
CA GLY A 489 -14.40 18.48 31.21
C GLY A 489 -13.87 17.08 30.82
N GLY A 490 -12.63 16.73 31.20
CA GLY A 490 -12.17 15.32 31.11
C GLY A 490 -11.60 14.88 29.75
N ALA A 491 -12.06 15.46 28.63
CA ALA A 491 -11.56 15.18 27.28
C ALA A 491 -11.49 16.43 26.39
N ALA A 492 -10.57 16.41 25.42
CA ALA A 492 -10.40 17.51 24.46
C ALA A 492 -11.53 17.53 23.42
N VAL A 493 -12.13 18.71 23.22
CA VAL A 493 -13.08 18.95 22.13
C VAL A 493 -12.32 18.90 20.79
N ASP A 494 -12.94 18.29 19.77
CA ASP A 494 -12.35 18.30 18.43
C ASP A 494 -12.40 19.71 17.82
N PRO A 495 -11.26 20.30 17.40
CA PRO A 495 -11.23 21.62 16.75
C PRO A 495 -12.05 21.67 15.44
N ASP A 496 -12.26 20.52 14.80
CA ASP A 496 -13.12 20.44 13.61
C ASP A 496 -14.59 20.80 13.91
N SER A 497 -14.98 20.85 15.20
CA SER A 497 -16.29 21.35 15.63
C SER A 497 -16.40 22.87 15.62
N GLY A 498 -15.29 23.60 15.73
CA GLY A 498 -15.26 25.06 15.91
C GLY A 498 -15.79 25.54 17.26
N LEU A 499 -15.99 24.64 18.23
CA LEU A 499 -16.49 24.92 19.58
C LEU A 499 -15.45 24.63 20.68
N GLU A 500 -14.18 24.48 20.32
CA GLU A 500 -13.10 24.08 21.24
C GLU A 500 -12.92 25.04 22.43
N ASP A 501 -13.18 26.34 22.24
CA ASP A 501 -13.04 27.35 23.29
C ASP A 501 -14.33 27.58 24.11
N SER A 502 -15.49 27.17 23.59
CA SER A 502 -16.82 27.51 24.11
C SER A 502 -17.60 26.36 24.74
N ALA A 503 -17.20 25.11 24.47
CA ALA A 503 -17.87 23.91 24.97
C ALA A 503 -16.86 22.94 25.59
N HIS A 504 -17.38 22.02 26.41
CA HIS A 504 -16.64 20.90 26.98
C HIS A 504 -17.28 19.57 26.57
N VAL A 505 -16.52 18.47 26.65
CA VAL A 505 -17.07 17.13 26.38
C VAL A 505 -17.95 16.70 27.55
N PHE A 506 -19.15 16.23 27.26
CA PHE A 506 -20.10 15.80 28.27
C PHE A 506 -19.63 14.54 29.03
N GLU A 507 -19.72 14.57 30.35
CA GLU A 507 -19.39 13.44 31.23
C GLU A 507 -20.57 13.10 32.15
N LYS A 508 -20.91 11.81 32.27
CA LYS A 508 -21.94 11.32 33.21
C LYS A 508 -21.45 10.05 33.91
N SER A 509 -21.46 10.07 35.24
CA SER A 509 -21.10 8.92 36.09
C SER A 509 -19.72 8.32 35.78
N GLY A 510 -18.72 9.16 35.51
CA GLY A 510 -17.35 8.74 35.18
C GLY A 510 -17.15 8.23 33.75
N LYS A 511 -18.18 8.29 32.89
CA LYS A 511 -18.06 7.99 31.46
C LYS A 511 -18.09 9.28 30.65
N ILE A 512 -17.00 9.50 29.92
CA ILE A 512 -16.85 10.59 28.96
C ILE A 512 -17.58 10.21 27.67
N PHE A 513 -18.50 11.04 27.20
CA PHE A 513 -19.26 10.81 25.96
C PHE A 513 -18.43 11.20 24.73
N SER A 514 -17.33 10.48 24.54
CA SER A 514 -16.47 10.57 23.37
C SER A 514 -15.96 9.19 22.98
N ALA A 515 -16.05 8.87 21.69
CA ALA A 515 -15.50 7.65 21.12
C ALA A 515 -14.81 7.94 19.81
N THR A 516 -13.65 7.31 19.61
CA THR A 516 -13.02 7.23 18.29
C THR A 516 -13.05 5.78 17.86
N LEU A 517 -13.61 5.53 16.68
CA LEU A 517 -13.84 4.20 16.15
C LEU A 517 -13.00 3.99 14.89
N GLY A 518 -12.47 2.79 14.70
CA GLY A 518 -11.71 2.37 13.52
C GLY A 518 -12.40 1.23 12.76
N LEU A 519 -12.22 1.20 11.44
CA LEU A 519 -12.62 0.09 10.58
C LEU A 519 -11.61 -0.07 9.45
N VAL A 520 -10.99 -1.25 9.39
CA VAL A 520 -10.09 -1.63 8.30
C VAL A 520 -10.59 -2.91 7.61
N ASP A 521 -10.57 -2.90 6.27
CA ASP A 521 -10.78 -4.06 5.41
C ASP A 521 -9.77 -3.97 4.25
N ILE A 522 -8.74 -4.81 4.34
CA ILE A 522 -7.59 -4.84 3.42
C ILE A 522 -8.02 -5.17 1.98
N ILE A 523 -8.99 -6.06 1.79
CA ILE A 523 -9.44 -6.48 0.45
C ILE A 523 -10.04 -5.27 -0.29
N LYS A 524 -10.95 -4.57 0.39
CA LYS A 524 -11.54 -3.34 -0.13
C LYS A 524 -10.56 -2.18 -0.16
N GLY A 525 -9.52 -2.24 0.67
CA GLY A 525 -8.58 -1.14 0.89
C GLY A 525 -9.18 -0.03 1.76
N THR A 526 -10.30 -0.28 2.43
CA THR A 526 -10.92 0.68 3.35
C THR A 526 -10.13 0.74 4.65
N ASN A 527 -9.74 1.95 5.04
CA ASN A 527 -9.08 2.26 6.30
C ASN A 527 -9.71 3.55 6.82
N SER A 528 -10.74 3.42 7.65
CA SER A 528 -11.65 4.51 7.99
C SER A 528 -11.72 4.74 9.49
N TYR A 529 -11.83 6.02 9.87
CA TYR A 529 -12.13 6.42 11.24
C TYR A 529 -13.53 7.03 11.34
N TYR A 530 -14.09 6.97 12.55
CA TYR A 530 -15.32 7.64 12.91
C TYR A 530 -15.21 8.13 14.35
N LYS A 531 -15.17 9.45 14.56
CA LYS A 531 -15.16 10.08 15.87
C LYS A 531 -16.54 10.63 16.20
N LEU A 532 -16.97 10.40 17.43
CA LEU A 532 -18.26 10.82 17.96
C LEU A 532 -18.02 11.52 19.31
N GLN A 533 -18.58 12.71 19.48
CA GLN A 533 -18.49 13.49 20.71
C GLN A 533 -19.85 14.12 21.03
N LEU A 534 -20.18 14.15 22.33
CA LEU A 534 -21.26 14.96 22.87
C LEU A 534 -20.64 16.16 23.60
N LEU A 535 -21.01 17.36 23.18
CA LEU A 535 -20.47 18.63 23.67
C LEU A 535 -21.56 19.39 24.44
N GLU A 536 -21.21 19.95 25.59
CA GLU A 536 -22.05 20.83 26.41
C GLU A 536 -21.42 22.23 26.42
N ASP A 537 -22.23 23.27 26.20
CA ASP A 537 -21.79 24.67 26.26
C ASP A 537 -21.37 25.03 27.71
N ASP A 538 -20.30 25.81 27.85
CA ASP A 538 -19.80 26.21 29.17
C ASP A 538 -20.66 27.28 29.86
N ARG A 539 -21.44 28.05 29.07
CA ARG A 539 -22.13 29.26 29.50
C ARG A 539 -23.65 29.14 29.42
N GLU A 540 -24.14 28.48 28.37
CA GLU A 540 -25.57 28.28 28.13
C GLU A 540 -25.97 26.80 28.29
N ILE A 541 -27.26 26.51 28.40
CA ILE A 541 -27.74 25.12 28.44
C ILE A 541 -27.96 24.65 26.99
N ARG A 542 -26.86 24.47 26.25
CA ARG A 542 -26.86 23.98 24.87
C ARG A 542 -26.01 22.73 24.74
N TYR A 543 -26.49 21.79 23.94
CA TYR A 543 -25.83 20.51 23.70
C TYR A 543 -25.66 20.29 22.20
N TRP A 544 -24.51 19.74 21.80
CA TRP A 544 -24.24 19.36 20.42
C TRP A 544 -23.72 17.95 20.33
N VAL A 545 -24.13 17.23 19.29
CA VAL A 545 -23.49 15.98 18.89
C VAL A 545 -22.59 16.28 17.70
N PHE A 546 -21.29 16.06 17.90
CA PHE A 546 -20.28 16.21 16.87
C PHE A 546 -19.85 14.85 16.30
N ARG A 547 -19.81 14.77 14.97
CA ARG A 547 -19.39 13.60 14.21
C ARG A 547 -18.28 13.98 13.25
N SER A 548 -17.23 13.17 13.16
CA SER A 548 -16.16 13.32 12.18
C SER A 548 -15.82 11.95 11.60
N TRP A 549 -15.74 11.83 10.29
CA TRP A 549 -15.47 10.56 9.62
C TRP A 549 -14.62 10.75 8.37
N GLY A 550 -13.83 9.75 8.04
CA GLY A 550 -12.95 9.82 6.88
C GLY A 550 -12.04 8.62 6.75
N ARG A 551 -11.07 8.74 5.84
CA ARG A 551 -9.97 7.81 5.70
C ARG A 551 -8.79 8.28 6.58
N VAL A 552 -8.25 7.36 7.38
CA VAL A 552 -7.14 7.63 8.31
C VAL A 552 -5.95 8.19 7.53
N GLY A 553 -5.30 9.24 8.06
CA GLY A 553 -4.12 9.86 7.47
C GLY A 553 -4.34 10.74 6.24
N THR A 554 -5.60 10.99 5.85
CA THR A 554 -5.90 11.77 4.63
C THR A 554 -6.92 12.87 4.85
N VAL A 555 -6.93 13.85 3.95
CA VAL A 555 -7.97 14.89 3.87
C VAL A 555 -9.33 14.36 3.40
N ILE A 556 -9.43 13.08 3.04
CA ILE A 556 -10.71 12.48 2.66
C ILE A 556 -11.53 12.24 3.91
N GLY A 557 -12.53 13.08 4.11
CA GLY A 557 -13.45 12.98 5.22
C GLY A 557 -14.41 14.16 5.25
N SER A 558 -15.35 14.11 6.18
CA SER A 558 -16.24 15.22 6.51
C SER A 558 -16.56 15.17 7.99
N ASN A 559 -17.04 16.28 8.52
CA ASN A 559 -17.61 16.37 9.84
C ASN A 559 -19.06 16.86 9.78
N LYS A 560 -19.75 16.75 10.91
CA LYS A 560 -21.09 17.29 11.11
C LYS A 560 -21.28 17.63 12.58
N LEU A 561 -21.54 18.90 12.85
CA LEU A 561 -21.97 19.40 14.14
C LEU A 561 -23.48 19.61 14.11
N GLU A 562 -24.21 19.02 15.07
CA GLU A 562 -25.65 19.21 15.19
C GLU A 562 -26.02 19.64 16.60
N GLN A 563 -26.77 20.74 16.70
CA GLN A 563 -27.33 21.21 17.96
C GLN A 563 -28.57 20.41 18.30
N MET A 564 -28.66 19.97 19.56
CA MET A 564 -29.76 19.17 20.07
C MET A 564 -30.73 20.04 20.88
N PRO A 565 -32.03 19.71 20.91
CA PRO A 565 -33.04 20.50 21.62
C PRO A 565 -32.88 20.42 23.14
N SER A 566 -32.48 19.26 23.66
CA SER A 566 -32.31 19.00 25.09
C SER A 566 -31.13 18.08 25.35
N LYS A 567 -30.74 17.99 26.63
CA LYS A 567 -29.71 17.07 27.12
C LYS A 567 -30.05 15.61 26.85
N ASP A 568 -31.30 15.24 27.14
CA ASP A 568 -31.75 13.85 27.03
C ASP A 568 -31.81 13.42 25.56
N ASP A 569 -32.27 14.30 24.66
CA ASP A 569 -32.22 14.07 23.21
C ASP A 569 -30.79 13.89 22.71
N ALA A 570 -29.85 14.68 23.24
CA ALA A 570 -28.44 14.60 22.85
C ALA A 570 -27.79 13.28 23.29
N ILE A 571 -28.12 12.80 24.50
CA ILE A 571 -27.68 11.50 25.00
C ILE A 571 -28.31 10.39 24.14
N GLU A 572 -29.61 10.42 23.90
CA GLU A 572 -30.29 9.41 23.08
C GLU A 572 -29.71 9.37 21.66
N HIS A 573 -29.50 10.53 21.04
CA HIS A 573 -28.93 10.62 19.70
C HIS A 573 -27.50 10.08 19.66
N PHE A 574 -26.67 10.39 20.65
CA PHE A 574 -25.32 9.83 20.78
C PHE A 574 -25.35 8.30 20.91
N LEU A 575 -26.21 7.76 21.79
CA LEU A 575 -26.34 6.33 22.03
C LEU A 575 -26.80 5.58 20.77
N ASN A 576 -27.81 6.12 20.07
CA ASN A 576 -28.33 5.55 18.83
C ASN A 576 -27.27 5.55 17.73
N LEU A 577 -26.50 6.64 17.57
CA LEU A 577 -25.40 6.69 16.60
C LEU A 577 -24.27 5.72 16.94
N TYR A 578 -23.91 5.61 18.22
CA TYR A 578 -22.90 4.67 18.66
C TYR A 578 -23.32 3.22 18.37
N GLU A 579 -24.56 2.86 18.68
CA GLU A 579 -25.11 1.52 18.39
C GLU A 579 -25.23 1.28 16.88
N GLU A 580 -25.65 2.27 16.10
CA GLU A 580 -25.71 2.17 14.64
C GLU A 580 -24.33 1.88 14.04
N LYS A 581 -23.27 2.53 14.54
CA LYS A 581 -21.91 2.36 13.99
C LYS A 581 -21.17 1.15 14.54
N THR A 582 -21.36 0.79 15.80
CA THR A 582 -20.60 -0.29 16.46
C THR A 582 -21.37 -1.60 16.61
N GLY A 583 -22.70 -1.56 16.56
CA GLY A 583 -23.59 -2.69 16.87
C GLY A 583 -23.72 -3.01 18.37
N ASN A 584 -23.12 -2.20 19.25
CA ASN A 584 -23.11 -2.43 20.70
C ASN A 584 -23.77 -1.26 21.44
N SER A 585 -24.38 -1.56 22.59
CA SER A 585 -24.81 -0.53 23.53
C SER A 585 -23.60 0.12 24.21
N TRP A 586 -23.65 1.44 24.41
CA TRP A 586 -22.62 2.24 25.10
C TRP A 586 -22.30 1.76 26.53
N HIS A 587 -23.27 1.13 27.19
CA HIS A 587 -23.13 0.68 28.57
C HIS A 587 -22.59 -0.75 28.71
N SER A 588 -22.36 -1.45 27.60
CA SER A 588 -21.82 -2.81 27.63
C SER A 588 -20.43 -2.84 28.29
N LYS A 589 -20.21 -3.80 29.20
CA LYS A 589 -18.88 -4.03 29.81
C LYS A 589 -17.93 -4.77 28.86
N ASN A 590 -18.48 -5.60 27.97
CA ASN A 590 -17.73 -6.41 27.02
C ASN A 590 -18.12 -6.01 25.61
N PHE A 591 -17.17 -5.47 24.84
CA PHE A 591 -17.41 -5.09 23.46
C PHE A 591 -17.29 -6.31 22.54
N THR A 592 -18.30 -6.56 21.70
CA THR A 592 -18.23 -7.59 20.66
C THR A 592 -18.12 -6.94 19.28
N LYS A 593 -17.09 -7.28 18.51
CA LYS A 593 -16.98 -6.80 17.13
C LYS A 593 -18.11 -7.42 16.30
N TYR A 594 -18.77 -6.60 15.47
CA TYR A 594 -19.73 -7.06 14.46
C TYR A 594 -19.20 -6.86 13.02
N PRO A 595 -19.57 -7.74 12.07
CA PRO A 595 -19.20 -7.59 10.66
C PRO A 595 -19.56 -6.21 10.10
N LYS A 596 -18.62 -5.59 9.38
CA LYS A 596 -18.77 -4.26 8.72
C LYS A 596 -19.10 -3.09 9.67
N LYS A 597 -19.12 -3.30 10.99
CA LYS A 597 -19.28 -2.25 12.02
C LYS A 597 -17.93 -1.80 12.54
N PHE A 598 -17.86 -0.59 13.07
CA PHE A 598 -16.62 -0.02 13.62
C PHE A 598 -16.24 -0.64 14.98
N TYR A 599 -14.97 -0.57 15.33
CA TYR A 599 -14.42 -0.96 16.62
C TYR A 599 -13.96 0.29 17.40
N PRO A 600 -14.35 0.47 18.68
CA PRO A 600 -13.91 1.59 19.50
C PRO A 600 -12.45 1.44 19.92
N LEU A 601 -11.67 2.50 19.73
CA LEU A 601 -10.30 2.61 20.21
C LEU A 601 -10.30 3.21 21.61
N GLU A 602 -9.55 2.59 22.52
CA GLU A 602 -9.34 3.08 23.89
C GLU A 602 -8.34 4.23 23.86
N ILE A 603 -8.87 5.43 23.58
CA ILE A 603 -8.10 6.66 23.58
C ILE A 603 -8.22 7.32 24.96
N ASP A 604 -7.10 7.42 25.67
CA ASP A 604 -6.97 8.25 26.88
C ASP A 604 -6.86 9.72 26.44
N TYR A 605 -7.98 10.45 26.47
CA TYR A 605 -8.04 11.87 26.16
C TYR A 605 -7.44 12.72 27.30
N GLY A 606 -6.21 12.42 27.71
CA GLY A 606 -5.57 13.20 28.76
C GLY A 606 -5.33 14.66 28.37
N GLN A 607 -5.22 15.48 29.42
CA GLN A 607 -5.80 16.82 29.47
C GLN A 607 -4.87 17.98 29.04
N ASP A 608 -3.60 17.75 28.70
CA ASP A 608 -2.63 18.87 28.70
C ASP A 608 -1.55 18.81 27.61
N GLU A 609 -1.90 19.04 26.33
CA GLU A 609 -0.85 19.33 25.33
C GLU A 609 -0.20 20.71 25.55
N GLU A 610 -0.92 21.66 26.16
CA GLU A 610 -0.45 23.03 26.35
C GLU A 610 0.48 23.19 27.58
N ALA A 611 0.24 22.45 28.68
CA ALA A 611 1.16 22.40 29.83
C ALA A 611 2.48 21.70 29.45
N VAL A 612 2.41 20.61 28.67
CA VAL A 612 3.57 19.88 28.15
C VAL A 612 4.46 20.75 27.25
N ARG A 613 3.88 21.63 26.42
CA ARG A 613 4.62 22.61 25.62
C ARG A 613 5.30 23.70 26.46
N LYS A 614 4.67 24.15 27.55
CA LYS A 614 5.29 25.15 28.45
C LYS A 614 6.50 24.57 29.19
N LEU A 615 6.42 23.30 29.61
CA LEU A 615 7.50 22.55 30.27
C LEU A 615 8.72 22.29 29.38
N THR A 616 8.58 22.38 28.05
CA THR A 616 9.66 22.07 27.09
C THR A 616 10.31 23.31 26.48
N VAL A 617 9.58 24.43 26.33
CA VAL A 617 10.04 25.57 25.50
C VAL A 617 10.68 26.72 26.31
N SER A 618 10.42 26.84 27.62
CA SER A 618 10.83 28.02 28.42
C SER A 618 11.98 27.80 29.42
N ALA A 619 12.59 26.62 29.42
CA ALA A 619 13.33 26.11 30.57
C ALA A 619 14.85 26.10 30.39
N GLY A 620 15.60 26.55 31.39
CA GLY A 620 17.06 26.47 31.45
C GLY A 620 17.80 27.72 31.91
N THR A 621 17.16 28.90 31.97
CA THR A 621 17.82 30.12 32.45
C THR A 621 17.93 30.20 33.98
N LYS A 622 17.15 29.39 34.73
CA LYS A 622 17.17 29.35 36.21
C LYS A 622 17.73 28.04 36.77
N SER A 623 17.84 26.98 35.97
CA SER A 623 18.36 25.68 36.39
C SER A 623 19.81 25.74 36.86
N LYS A 624 20.11 25.02 37.95
CA LYS A 624 21.47 24.85 38.50
C LYS A 624 22.22 23.65 37.90
N LEU A 625 21.60 22.89 36.99
CA LEU A 625 22.22 21.72 36.38
C LEU A 625 23.30 22.11 35.37
N PRO A 626 24.34 21.28 35.17
CA PRO A 626 25.34 21.52 34.13
C PRO A 626 24.71 21.61 32.75
N LYS A 627 25.20 22.52 31.89
CA LYS A 627 24.69 22.70 30.51
C LYS A 627 24.58 21.37 29.71
N PRO A 628 25.56 20.45 29.75
CA PRO A 628 25.43 19.18 29.04
C PRO A 628 24.27 18.30 29.54
N VAL A 629 23.94 18.38 30.84
CA VAL A 629 22.78 17.67 31.43
C VAL A 629 21.48 18.34 30.99
N GLN A 630 21.42 19.68 30.99
CA GLN A 630 20.26 20.39 30.47
C GLN A 630 19.97 20.03 29.00
N ASP A 631 21.00 19.96 28.16
CA ASP A 631 20.88 19.57 26.76
C ASP A 631 20.42 18.12 26.60
N LEU A 632 20.88 17.22 27.49
CA LEU A 632 20.41 15.83 27.53
C LEU A 632 18.92 15.75 27.86
N ILE A 633 18.45 16.48 28.87
CA ILE A 633 17.03 16.50 29.26
C ILE A 633 16.17 17.07 28.13
N LYS A 634 16.61 18.16 27.49
CA LYS A 634 15.91 18.72 26.31
C LYS A 634 15.80 17.72 25.17
N MET A 635 16.87 16.95 24.93
CA MET A 635 16.92 15.95 23.86
C MET A 635 15.97 14.77 24.10
N ILE A 636 15.92 14.22 25.31
CA ILE A 636 15.09 13.05 25.61
C ILE A 636 13.60 13.38 25.83
N PHE A 637 13.28 14.62 26.22
CA PHE A 637 11.90 15.10 26.41
C PHE A 637 11.42 15.98 25.24
N ASP A 638 12.09 15.93 24.08
CA ASP A 638 11.63 16.64 22.90
C ASP A 638 10.42 15.96 22.25
N VAL A 639 9.26 16.59 22.45
CA VAL A 639 7.97 16.16 21.92
C VAL A 639 7.94 16.17 20.39
N GLU A 640 8.65 17.09 19.73
CA GLU A 640 8.67 17.17 18.27
C GLU A 640 9.46 16.00 17.66
N SER A 641 10.60 15.66 18.27
CA SER A 641 11.35 14.44 17.91
C SER A 641 10.53 13.16 18.13
N MET A 642 9.76 13.06 19.23
CA MET A 642 8.84 11.94 19.45
C MET A 642 7.75 11.85 18.36
N LYS A 643 7.17 12.99 17.95
CA LYS A 643 6.20 13.04 16.83
C LYS A 643 6.84 12.55 15.54
N LYS A 644 8.03 13.05 15.20
CA LYS A 644 8.76 12.65 13.98
C LYS A 644 9.01 11.15 13.95
N ALA A 645 9.40 10.54 15.07
CA ALA A 645 9.59 9.10 15.19
C ALA A 645 8.28 8.31 14.93
N MET A 646 7.12 8.81 15.37
CA MET A 646 5.83 8.17 15.09
C MET A 646 5.43 8.24 13.62
N VAL A 647 5.74 9.35 12.92
CA VAL A 647 5.48 9.47 11.47
C VAL A 647 6.31 8.47 10.67
N GLU A 648 7.55 8.20 11.08
CA GLU A 648 8.41 7.18 10.45
C GLU A 648 7.75 5.78 10.47
N PHE A 649 6.94 5.51 11.48
CA PHE A 649 6.21 4.25 11.62
C PHE A 649 4.85 4.23 10.89
N GLU A 650 4.55 5.24 10.07
CA GLU A 650 3.28 5.37 9.34
C GLU A 650 2.08 5.53 10.27
N ILE A 651 2.26 6.17 11.44
CA ILE A 651 1.20 6.40 12.41
C ILE A 651 0.57 7.77 12.18
N ASP A 652 -0.76 7.82 12.14
CA ASP A 652 -1.51 9.06 11.94
C ASP A 652 -1.50 9.92 13.21
N LEU A 653 -0.60 10.90 13.27
CA LEU A 653 -0.52 11.85 14.38
C LEU A 653 -1.74 12.77 14.54
N GLN A 654 -2.54 12.99 13.49
CA GLN A 654 -3.72 13.87 13.57
C GLN A 654 -4.84 13.20 14.34
N LYS A 655 -5.06 11.91 14.06
CA LYS A 655 -6.09 11.11 14.73
C LYS A 655 -5.56 10.38 15.97
N MET A 656 -4.25 10.24 16.09
CA MET A 656 -3.54 9.67 17.26
C MET A 656 -2.51 10.67 17.82
N PRO A 657 -2.94 11.70 18.58
CA PRO A 657 -2.00 12.54 19.29
C PRO A 657 -1.26 11.75 20.38
N LEU A 658 -0.05 12.21 20.71
CA LEU A 658 0.88 11.55 21.65
C LEU A 658 0.22 11.21 22.99
N GLY A 659 0.54 10.03 23.52
CA GLY A 659 0.21 9.63 24.89
C GLY A 659 -1.27 9.37 25.14
N LYS A 660 -2.02 8.98 24.09
CA LYS A 660 -3.44 8.64 24.22
C LYS A 660 -3.77 7.17 23.95
N LEU A 661 -2.81 6.31 23.57
CA LEU A 661 -3.14 4.89 23.44
C LEU A 661 -3.09 4.22 24.82
N SER A 662 -4.17 3.57 25.20
CA SER A 662 -4.21 2.69 26.37
C SER A 662 -3.10 1.64 26.28
N LYS A 663 -2.34 1.46 27.38
CA LYS A 663 -1.38 0.35 27.51
C LYS A 663 -2.03 -1.01 27.23
N ARG A 664 -3.32 -1.17 27.56
CA ARG A 664 -4.10 -2.40 27.28
C ARG A 664 -4.32 -2.58 25.79
N GLN A 665 -4.55 -1.50 25.04
CA GLN A 665 -4.69 -1.54 23.59
C GLN A 665 -3.37 -1.90 22.91
N ILE A 666 -2.24 -1.34 23.38
CA ILE A 666 -0.90 -1.73 22.91
C ILE A 666 -0.67 -3.22 23.19
N GLN A 667 -0.96 -3.71 24.40
CA GLN A 667 -0.84 -5.14 24.76
C GLN A 667 -1.77 -6.04 23.92
N SER A 668 -2.98 -5.59 23.62
CA SER A 668 -3.92 -6.32 22.75
C SER A 668 -3.44 -6.36 21.31
N ALA A 669 -2.84 -5.27 20.82
CA ALA A 669 -2.18 -5.20 19.52
C ALA A 669 -0.96 -6.14 19.47
N TYR A 670 -0.17 -6.22 20.54
CA TYR A 670 0.89 -7.22 20.68
C TYR A 670 0.32 -8.64 20.55
N TYR A 671 -0.64 -9.01 21.39
CA TYR A 671 -1.22 -10.36 21.37
C TYR A 671 -1.78 -10.73 19.99
N THR A 672 -2.50 -9.80 19.34
CA THR A 672 -3.11 -10.03 18.03
C THR A 672 -2.07 -10.13 16.91
N CYS A 673 -1.14 -9.17 16.84
CA CYS A 673 -0.12 -9.10 15.80
C CYS A 673 0.88 -10.25 15.89
N PHE A 674 1.02 -10.87 17.07
CA PHE A 674 2.11 -11.79 17.32
C PHE A 674 1.67 -13.21 17.65
N ASP A 675 0.88 -13.45 18.71
CA ASP A 675 0.49 -14.84 19.05
C ASP A 675 -0.33 -15.49 17.92
N GLN A 676 -1.14 -14.68 17.24
CA GLN A 676 -2.00 -15.17 16.18
C GLN A 676 -1.34 -15.05 14.80
N VAL A 677 -0.80 -13.88 14.40
CA VAL A 677 -0.27 -13.70 13.01
C VAL A 677 1.01 -14.49 12.83
N GLN A 678 1.96 -14.36 13.76
CA GLN A 678 3.28 -14.98 13.61
C GLN A 678 3.16 -16.51 13.63
N LYS A 679 2.29 -17.05 14.49
CA LYS A 679 1.98 -18.49 14.51
C LYS A 679 1.30 -18.91 13.22
N ALA A 680 0.32 -18.15 12.73
CA ALA A 680 -0.31 -18.42 11.44
C ALA A 680 0.71 -18.40 10.29
N VAL A 681 1.66 -17.45 10.26
CA VAL A 681 2.68 -17.39 9.20
C VAL A 681 3.70 -18.54 9.33
N SER A 682 4.12 -18.88 10.55
CA SER A 682 5.13 -19.93 10.80
C SER A 682 4.57 -21.34 10.55
N ASP A 683 3.30 -21.57 10.90
CA ASP A 683 2.63 -22.86 10.74
C ASP A 683 2.05 -23.06 9.31
N GLY A 684 2.25 -22.09 8.39
CA GLY A 684 1.68 -22.15 7.03
C GLY A 684 0.16 -22.01 7.00
N GLY A 685 -0.40 -21.21 7.92
CA GLY A 685 -1.81 -20.87 8.03
C GLY A 685 -2.37 -20.24 6.76
N SER A 686 -3.70 -20.31 6.59
CA SER A 686 -4.35 -19.86 5.36
C SER A 686 -4.29 -18.35 5.20
N ASP A 687 -4.26 -17.87 3.95
CA ASP A 687 -4.31 -16.44 3.62
C ASP A 687 -5.50 -15.72 4.28
N SER A 688 -6.61 -16.46 4.45
CA SER A 688 -7.83 -16.03 5.15
C SER A 688 -7.58 -15.72 6.63
N GLN A 689 -6.79 -16.55 7.32
CA GLN A 689 -6.39 -16.32 8.72
C GLN A 689 -5.43 -15.12 8.82
N ILE A 690 -4.42 -15.04 7.96
CA ILE A 690 -3.44 -13.93 7.96
C ILE A 690 -4.14 -12.60 7.66
N LEU A 691 -5.07 -12.59 6.71
CA LEU A 691 -5.90 -11.44 6.39
C LEU A 691 -6.73 -10.99 7.60
N ASP A 692 -7.33 -11.93 8.33
CA ASP A 692 -8.14 -11.60 9.50
C ASP A 692 -7.35 -10.87 10.59
N LEU A 693 -6.17 -11.39 10.85
CA LEU A 693 -5.30 -10.87 11.87
C LEU A 693 -4.67 -9.53 11.45
N SER A 694 -4.37 -9.38 10.15
CA SER A 694 -3.94 -8.10 9.58
C SER A 694 -5.03 -7.03 9.71
N ASN A 695 -6.30 -7.35 9.40
CA ASN A 695 -7.43 -6.43 9.59
C ASN A 695 -7.59 -6.02 11.07
N ARG A 696 -7.48 -6.96 12.00
CA ARG A 696 -7.54 -6.68 13.44
C ARG A 696 -6.41 -5.74 13.86
N PHE A 697 -5.17 -6.02 13.45
CA PHE A 697 -4.02 -5.21 13.81
C PHE A 697 -4.17 -3.75 13.36
N TYR A 698 -4.46 -3.50 12.08
CA TYR A 698 -4.61 -2.14 11.58
C TYR A 698 -5.87 -1.43 12.09
N THR A 699 -6.87 -2.20 12.55
CA THR A 699 -8.01 -1.59 13.25
C THR A 699 -7.62 -1.16 14.65
N LEU A 700 -6.84 -1.97 15.39
CA LEU A 700 -6.36 -1.63 16.73
C LEU A 700 -5.33 -0.49 16.71
N ILE A 701 -4.44 -0.45 15.73
CA ILE A 701 -3.43 0.59 15.56
C ILE A 701 -3.69 1.29 14.23
N PRO A 702 -4.33 2.48 14.23
CA PRO A 702 -4.55 3.25 13.01
C PRO A 702 -3.23 3.62 12.33
N HIS A 703 -3.10 3.25 11.06
CA HIS A 703 -1.95 3.59 10.23
C HIS A 703 -2.37 4.52 9.09
N ASP A 704 -1.45 5.38 8.67
CA ASP A 704 -1.58 6.19 7.48
C ASP A 704 -0.92 5.50 6.27
N PHE A 705 -1.75 4.95 5.40
CA PHE A 705 -1.32 4.39 4.11
C PHE A 705 -1.63 5.32 2.92
N GLY A 706 -2.04 6.57 3.18
CA GLY A 706 -2.55 7.47 2.17
C GLY A 706 -3.67 6.82 1.37
N MET A 707 -3.56 6.80 0.03
CA MET A 707 -4.54 6.15 -0.86
C MET A 707 -4.26 4.66 -1.13
N LYS A 708 -3.15 4.13 -0.62
CA LYS A 708 -2.78 2.72 -0.83
C LYS A 708 -3.56 1.81 0.10
N LYS A 709 -3.69 0.54 -0.30
CA LYS A 709 -4.27 -0.49 0.56
C LYS A 709 -3.29 -0.83 1.69
N PRO A 710 -3.77 -1.09 2.92
CA PRO A 710 -2.91 -1.60 3.98
C PRO A 710 -2.24 -2.93 3.56
N PRO A 711 -0.93 -3.13 3.79
CA PRO A 711 -0.23 -4.33 3.39
C PRO A 711 -0.55 -5.51 4.31
N LEU A 712 -0.62 -6.73 3.77
CA LEU A 712 -0.82 -7.95 4.56
C LEU A 712 0.42 -8.25 5.42
N LEU A 713 0.19 -8.73 6.65
CA LEU A 713 1.26 -9.15 7.56
C LEU A 713 1.65 -10.62 7.31
N ASN A 714 2.23 -10.90 6.14
CA ASN A 714 2.60 -12.25 5.71
C ASN A 714 4.11 -12.56 5.77
N ASN A 715 4.95 -11.57 6.13
CA ASN A 715 6.40 -11.73 6.24
C ASN A 715 6.85 -11.50 7.70
N LEU A 716 7.74 -12.35 8.19
CA LEU A 716 8.39 -12.21 9.49
C LEU A 716 9.12 -10.87 9.66
N GLU A 717 9.74 -10.34 8.60
CA GLU A 717 10.43 -9.03 8.67
C GLU A 717 9.43 -7.88 8.89
N HIS A 718 8.29 -7.91 8.18
CA HIS A 718 7.22 -6.92 8.38
C HIS A 718 6.63 -7.01 9.79
N ILE A 719 6.44 -8.24 10.30
CA ILE A 719 5.98 -8.47 11.68
C ILE A 719 7.00 -7.88 12.66
N GLN A 720 8.29 -8.16 12.51
CA GLN A 720 9.36 -7.60 13.36
C GLN A 720 9.39 -6.07 13.35
N ALA A 721 9.23 -5.44 12.19
CA ALA A 721 9.16 -3.98 12.09
C ALA A 721 7.98 -3.42 12.91
N LYS A 722 6.82 -4.10 12.89
CA LYS A 722 5.64 -3.70 13.68
C LYS A 722 5.80 -4.00 15.18
N VAL A 723 6.60 -4.99 15.59
CA VAL A 723 7.01 -5.17 17.01
C VAL A 723 7.79 -3.97 17.49
N GLN A 724 8.85 -3.63 16.76
CA GLN A 724 9.74 -2.53 17.12
C GLN A 724 8.96 -1.22 17.18
N MET A 725 8.00 -1.01 16.27
CA MET A 725 7.08 0.11 16.34
C MET A 725 6.31 0.14 17.67
N LEU A 726 5.70 -0.97 18.08
CA LEU A 726 4.93 -1.02 19.33
C LEU A 726 5.84 -0.82 20.57
N ASP A 727 7.09 -1.27 20.53
CA ASP A 727 8.05 -1.08 21.64
C ASP A 727 8.35 0.42 21.81
N ASN A 728 8.65 1.09 20.69
CA ASN A 728 8.88 2.54 20.68
C ASN A 728 7.62 3.32 21.09
N LEU A 729 6.43 2.89 20.69
CA LEU A 729 5.17 3.52 21.13
C LEU A 729 4.96 3.42 22.63
N LEU A 730 5.28 2.27 23.22
CA LEU A 730 5.18 2.06 24.66
C LEU A 730 6.18 2.94 25.42
N ASP A 731 7.40 3.10 24.92
CA ASP A 731 8.39 3.99 25.51
C ASP A 731 7.99 5.48 25.40
N ILE A 732 7.43 5.89 24.26
CA ILE A 732 6.90 7.24 24.07
C ILE A 732 5.73 7.52 25.01
N GLU A 733 4.81 6.55 25.21
CA GLU A 733 3.72 6.68 26.18
C GLU A 733 4.26 6.87 27.59
N VAL A 734 5.25 6.07 28.00
CA VAL A 734 5.91 6.21 29.30
C VAL A 734 6.58 7.59 29.45
N ALA A 735 7.33 8.03 28.44
CA ALA A 735 8.00 9.33 28.44
C ALA A 735 7.00 10.48 28.61
N TYR A 736 5.86 10.38 27.95
CA TYR A 736 4.79 11.37 28.00
C TYR A 736 4.02 11.32 29.33
N SER A 737 3.79 10.13 29.87
CA SER A 737 3.22 9.94 31.21
C SER A 737 4.11 10.51 32.31
N LEU A 738 5.44 10.41 32.18
CA LEU A 738 6.38 11.12 33.06
C LEU A 738 6.25 12.64 32.89
N LEU A 739 6.18 13.13 31.66
CA LEU A 739 6.09 14.56 31.38
C LEU A 739 4.82 15.17 31.99
N ARG A 740 3.69 14.45 31.95
CA ARG A 740 2.41 14.83 32.60
C ARG A 740 2.41 14.69 34.12
N GLY A 741 3.04 13.66 34.68
CA GLY A 741 2.97 13.38 36.12
C GLY A 741 3.95 14.22 36.94
N GLY A 742 3.48 15.04 37.88
CA GLY A 742 4.30 15.78 38.86
C GLY A 742 3.59 17.03 39.40
N ASN A 743 3.96 17.50 40.59
CA ASN A 743 3.46 18.79 41.10
C ASN A 743 4.15 19.93 40.33
N GLU A 744 3.35 20.84 39.76
CA GLU A 744 3.84 22.10 39.21
C GLU A 744 4.28 23.02 40.36
N ASP A 745 5.46 22.77 40.90
CA ASP A 745 6.07 23.66 41.87
C ASP A 745 6.63 24.87 41.11
N GLY A 746 5.88 25.98 41.11
CA GLY A 746 6.17 27.18 40.30
C GLY A 746 7.54 27.83 40.53
N ASP A 747 8.25 27.42 41.58
CA ASP A 747 9.59 27.90 41.93
C ASP A 747 10.75 27.13 41.25
N LYS A 748 10.52 25.92 40.73
CA LYS A 748 11.58 25.11 40.08
C LYS A 748 11.61 25.31 38.57
N ASP A 749 12.81 25.27 37.98
CA ASP A 749 12.97 25.30 36.52
C ASP A 749 12.39 23.98 35.92
N PRO A 750 11.63 24.04 34.81
CA PRO A 750 11.03 22.83 34.23
C PRO A 750 12.05 21.74 33.84
N ILE A 751 13.31 22.10 33.54
CA ILE A 751 14.37 21.10 33.33
C ILE A 751 14.65 20.31 34.61
N ASP A 752 14.70 21.00 35.75
CA ASP A 752 14.97 20.37 37.04
C ASP A 752 13.82 19.44 37.44
N VAL A 753 12.58 19.87 37.18
CA VAL A 753 11.38 19.04 37.38
C VAL A 753 11.44 17.77 36.53
N ASN A 754 11.79 17.89 35.25
CA ASN A 754 11.93 16.74 34.35
C ASN A 754 13.11 15.83 34.74
N TYR A 755 14.20 16.41 35.25
CA TYR A 755 15.35 15.67 35.76
C TYR A 755 14.99 14.85 37.00
N GLU A 756 14.27 15.43 37.97
CA GLU A 756 13.82 14.73 39.18
C GLU A 756 12.92 13.53 38.84
N LYS A 757 12.06 13.65 37.83
CA LYS A 757 11.18 12.58 37.34
C LYS A 757 11.93 11.38 36.77
N LEU A 758 13.15 11.56 36.27
CA LEU A 758 13.98 10.45 35.77
C LEU A 758 14.49 9.55 36.88
N LYS A 759 14.47 9.99 38.15
CA LYS A 759 14.98 9.24 39.30
C LYS A 759 16.39 8.67 39.06
N THR A 760 17.23 9.47 38.41
CA THR A 760 18.58 9.08 38.01
C THR A 760 19.53 10.23 38.27
N ASN A 761 20.63 9.96 38.96
CA ASN A 761 21.70 10.92 39.18
C ASN A 761 22.64 10.91 37.97
N ILE A 762 22.76 12.04 37.28
CA ILE A 762 23.57 12.20 36.06
C ILE A 762 24.67 13.20 36.33
N LYS A 763 25.92 12.75 36.27
CA LYS A 763 27.12 13.60 36.42
C LYS A 763 27.89 13.67 35.12
N VAL A 764 28.31 14.87 34.72
CA VAL A 764 29.19 15.03 33.55
C VAL A 764 30.59 14.55 33.92
N LEU A 765 31.13 13.62 33.14
CA LEU A 765 32.48 13.13 33.34
C LEU A 765 33.46 14.10 32.67
N ASP A 766 34.53 14.46 33.40
CA ASP A 766 35.56 15.33 32.85
C ASP A 766 36.31 14.65 31.70
N LYS A 767 36.55 15.40 30.62
CA LYS A 767 37.12 14.89 29.36
C LYS A 767 38.56 14.42 29.53
N ASP A 768 39.26 14.95 30.53
CA ASP A 768 40.67 14.66 30.82
C ASP A 768 40.85 13.55 31.87
N SER A 769 39.75 13.06 32.46
CA SER A 769 39.79 11.95 33.41
C SER A 769 40.26 10.63 32.75
N GLU A 770 40.93 9.79 33.53
CA GLU A 770 41.38 8.46 33.06
C GLU A 770 40.21 7.57 32.65
N GLU A 771 39.09 7.61 33.39
CA GLU A 771 37.83 6.92 33.02
C GLU A 771 37.35 7.36 31.62
N ALA A 772 37.37 8.66 31.32
CA ALA A 772 36.96 9.18 30.02
C ALA A 772 37.90 8.78 28.88
N LYS A 773 39.21 8.69 29.14
CA LYS A 773 40.20 8.19 28.15
C LYS A 773 39.95 6.74 27.81
N ILE A 774 39.70 5.89 28.81
CA ILE A 774 39.36 4.47 28.62
C ILE A 774 38.09 4.33 27.78
N ILE A 775 37.04 5.10 28.09
CA ILE A 775 35.77 5.05 27.35
C ILE A 775 35.96 5.52 25.90
N LYS A 776 36.69 6.62 25.66
CA LYS A 776 37.01 7.09 24.30
C LYS A 776 37.82 6.05 23.51
N GLN A 777 38.76 5.38 24.18
CA GLN A 777 39.54 4.31 23.57
C GLN A 777 38.65 3.10 23.23
N TYR A 778 37.73 2.73 24.12
CA TYR A 778 36.77 1.66 23.89
C TYR A 778 35.89 1.96 22.66
N VAL A 779 35.35 3.17 22.54
CA VAL A 779 34.59 3.61 21.36
C VAL A 779 35.43 3.54 20.08
N LYS A 780 36.70 3.95 20.14
CA LYS A 780 37.58 3.97 18.97
C LYS A 780 37.96 2.56 18.50
N ASN A 781 38.29 1.67 19.43
CA ASN A 781 38.83 0.34 19.11
C ASN A 781 37.75 -0.65 18.66
N THR A 782 36.54 -0.54 19.19
CA THR A 782 35.47 -1.52 18.94
C THR A 782 34.48 -1.07 17.87
N HIS A 783 34.92 -0.18 16.97
CA HIS A 783 34.18 0.16 15.76
C HIS A 783 34.37 -0.94 14.70
N ALA A 784 33.31 -1.69 14.43
CA ALA A 784 33.31 -2.78 13.45
C ALA A 784 33.69 -2.32 12.03
N SER A 785 34.55 -3.09 11.37
CA SER A 785 35.01 -2.82 9.99
C SER A 785 33.90 -2.85 8.94
N THR A 786 32.84 -3.63 9.15
CA THR A 786 31.68 -3.68 8.24
C THR A 786 30.72 -2.51 8.42
N HIS A 787 30.80 -1.78 9.53
CA HIS A 787 29.95 -0.60 9.82
C HIS A 787 30.68 0.69 9.42
N ASN A 788 31.19 0.76 8.20
CA ASN A 788 32.02 1.87 7.70
C ASN A 788 31.22 3.06 7.12
N ALA A 789 29.88 2.96 7.08
CA ALA A 789 28.99 4.00 6.57
C ALA A 789 29.02 5.30 7.40
N TYR A 790 29.43 5.22 8.67
CA TYR A 790 29.57 6.35 9.57
C TYR A 790 30.79 6.19 10.47
N ASP A 791 31.32 7.32 10.94
CA ASP A 791 32.31 7.38 12.02
C ASP A 791 31.67 7.94 13.29
N LEU A 792 32.11 7.47 14.45
CA LEU A 792 31.61 7.91 15.75
C LEU A 792 32.53 8.96 16.38
N LYS A 793 31.94 10.08 16.80
CA LYS A 793 32.63 11.11 17.61
C LYS A 793 31.94 11.23 18.96
N VAL A 794 32.69 10.99 20.04
CA VAL A 794 32.19 11.21 21.41
C VAL A 794 32.06 12.71 21.67
N VAL A 795 30.86 13.16 22.01
CA VAL A 795 30.56 14.57 22.34
C VAL A 795 30.70 14.78 23.85
N ASP A 796 29.92 14.01 24.60
CA ASP A 796 29.85 14.06 26.06
C ASP A 796 29.76 12.65 26.65
N ILE A 797 30.29 12.49 27.87
CA ILE A 797 30.22 11.26 28.65
C ILE A 797 29.58 11.62 29.99
N PHE A 798 28.54 10.89 30.36
CA PHE A 798 27.82 11.06 31.61
C PHE A 798 27.96 9.80 32.46
N LYS A 799 28.28 9.97 33.73
CA LYS A 799 28.17 8.92 34.74
C LYS A 799 26.74 8.91 35.27
N ILE A 800 26.08 7.77 35.17
CA ILE A 800 24.67 7.62 35.54
C ILE A 800 24.54 6.66 36.72
N GLU A 801 23.67 7.01 37.66
CA GLU A 801 23.35 6.17 38.81
C GLU A 801 21.84 6.23 39.05
N ARG A 802 21.15 5.14 38.71
CA ARG A 802 19.71 5.01 38.87
C ARG A 802 19.33 4.72 40.31
N GLU A 803 18.22 5.32 40.76
CA GLU A 803 17.65 5.05 42.08
C GLU A 803 17.25 3.57 42.21
N GLY A 804 17.69 2.90 43.27
CA GLY A 804 17.37 1.50 43.55
C GLY A 804 18.18 0.45 42.76
N GLU A 805 18.90 0.84 41.70
CA GLU A 805 19.59 -0.10 40.82
C GLU A 805 20.80 -0.76 41.49
N SER A 806 21.59 0.02 42.24
CA SER A 806 22.70 -0.48 43.05
C SER A 806 22.25 -1.50 44.12
N GLN A 807 21.07 -1.31 44.73
CA GLN A 807 20.49 -2.27 45.68
C GLN A 807 20.06 -3.55 44.97
N ARG A 808 19.37 -3.44 43.83
CA ARG A 808 18.91 -4.57 43.02
C ARG A 808 20.07 -5.40 42.46
N TYR A 809 21.18 -4.75 42.09
CA TYR A 809 22.38 -5.39 41.55
C TYR A 809 23.26 -6.07 42.62
N LYS A 810 23.05 -5.76 43.91
CA LYS A 810 23.87 -6.27 45.03
C LYS A 810 24.06 -7.80 45.02
N PRO A 811 23.06 -8.66 44.74
CA PRO A 811 23.24 -10.11 44.67
C PRO A 811 24.23 -10.54 43.57
N PHE A 812 24.31 -9.78 42.47
CA PHE A 812 25.12 -10.11 41.31
C PHE A 812 26.54 -9.53 41.37
N LYS A 813 26.83 -8.64 42.33
CA LYS A 813 28.20 -8.16 42.59
C LYS A 813 29.17 -9.28 42.96
N GLN A 814 28.69 -10.39 43.52
CA GLN A 814 29.51 -11.56 43.83
C GLN A 814 29.63 -12.54 42.65
N LEU A 815 28.81 -12.37 41.61
CA LEU A 815 28.86 -13.21 40.42
C LEU A 815 30.14 -12.88 39.62
N HIS A 816 30.84 -13.91 39.16
CA HIS A 816 32.02 -13.76 38.32
C HIS A 816 31.66 -13.30 36.90
N ASN A 817 32.66 -12.97 36.06
CA ASN A 817 32.48 -12.55 34.67
C ASN A 817 31.50 -11.36 34.55
N ARG A 818 31.86 -10.24 35.18
CA ARG A 818 31.15 -8.97 35.06
C ARG A 818 31.84 -8.14 33.99
N GLN A 819 31.11 -7.75 32.96
CA GLN A 819 31.66 -7.02 31.83
C GLN A 819 30.95 -5.69 31.61
N LEU A 820 31.71 -4.71 31.12
CA LEU A 820 31.17 -3.41 30.71
C LEU A 820 30.82 -3.46 29.22
N LEU A 821 29.52 -3.50 28.91
CA LEU A 821 29.01 -3.75 27.56
C LEU A 821 28.10 -2.63 27.05
N TRP A 822 28.03 -2.51 25.72
CA TRP A 822 27.29 -1.49 25.01
C TRP A 822 25.83 -1.88 24.81
N HIS A 823 24.93 -0.94 25.05
CA HIS A 823 23.52 -1.05 24.67
C HIS A 823 23.07 0.24 23.97
N GLY A 824 22.57 0.12 22.75
CA GLY A 824 22.01 1.24 21.99
C GLY A 824 20.50 1.13 21.87
N SER A 825 19.83 2.28 21.85
CA SER A 825 18.39 2.40 21.68
C SER A 825 18.07 3.75 21.05
N ARG A 826 16.85 3.95 20.55
CA ARG A 826 16.41 5.25 20.01
C ARG A 826 16.43 6.31 21.12
N THR A 827 16.78 7.55 20.79
CA THR A 827 16.81 8.68 21.73
C THR A 827 15.51 8.85 22.51
N THR A 828 14.36 8.59 21.87
CA THR A 828 13.01 8.65 22.47
C THR A 828 12.82 7.69 23.65
N ASN A 829 13.56 6.58 23.68
CA ASN A 829 13.37 5.52 24.67
C ASN A 829 14.14 5.82 25.97
N PHE A 830 15.13 6.72 25.93
CA PHE A 830 15.98 7.02 27.09
C PHE A 830 15.22 7.62 28.27
N ALA A 831 14.13 8.35 28.04
CA ALA A 831 13.26 8.81 29.13
C ALA A 831 12.65 7.63 29.93
N GLY A 832 12.19 6.59 29.21
CA GLY A 832 11.73 5.35 29.82
C GLY A 832 12.85 4.55 30.48
N ILE A 833 14.02 4.47 29.84
CA ILE A 833 15.18 3.71 30.35
C ILE A 833 15.73 4.32 31.64
N PHE A 834 15.82 5.65 31.78
CA PHE A 834 16.27 6.26 33.03
C PHE A 834 15.28 6.04 34.17
N SER A 835 13.99 6.23 33.92
CA SER A 835 12.95 6.09 34.96
C SER A 835 12.73 4.64 35.42
N GLN A 836 12.75 3.66 34.50
CA GLN A 836 12.39 2.26 34.79
C GLN A 836 13.56 1.28 34.70
N GLY A 837 14.67 1.67 34.08
CA GLY A 837 15.79 0.78 33.74
C GLY A 837 15.57 0.06 32.41
N LEU A 838 16.54 -0.75 32.00
CA LEU A 838 16.36 -1.65 30.86
C LEU A 838 15.34 -2.74 31.21
N ARG A 839 14.37 -2.95 30.32
CA ARG A 839 13.26 -3.87 30.48
C ARG A 839 13.38 -5.02 29.50
N ILE A 840 12.91 -6.19 29.91
CA ILE A 840 12.71 -7.31 28.99
C ILE A 840 11.36 -7.09 28.31
N ALA A 841 11.29 -7.44 27.02
CA ALA A 841 10.06 -7.39 26.25
C ALA A 841 8.92 -8.11 27.00
N PRO A 842 7.68 -7.57 26.97
CA PRO A 842 6.57 -8.12 27.74
C PRO A 842 6.25 -9.58 27.33
N PRO A 843 5.61 -10.38 28.20
CA PRO A 843 5.26 -11.75 27.87
C PRO A 843 4.37 -11.87 26.62
N GLU A 844 3.60 -10.83 26.30
CA GLU A 844 2.74 -10.74 25.11
C GLU A 844 3.51 -10.41 23.80
N ALA A 845 4.74 -9.90 23.87
CA ALA A 845 5.57 -9.62 22.68
C ALA A 845 6.01 -10.92 21.98
N PRO A 846 6.34 -10.93 20.68
CA PRO A 846 6.82 -12.15 20.03
C PRO A 846 8.24 -12.47 20.47
N VAL A 847 8.60 -13.74 20.26
CA VAL A 847 10.00 -14.17 20.35
C VAL A 847 10.72 -13.99 19.01
N THR A 848 10.00 -13.99 17.88
CA THR A 848 10.61 -13.72 16.56
C THR A 848 11.04 -12.27 16.44
N GLY A 849 12.27 -12.05 15.98
CA GLY A 849 12.96 -10.76 16.03
C GLY A 849 14.05 -10.73 17.10
N TYR A 850 13.93 -11.59 18.12
CA TYR A 850 14.96 -11.80 19.13
C TYR A 850 15.72 -13.09 18.83
N MET A 851 16.99 -12.95 18.43
CA MET A 851 17.83 -14.07 17.98
C MET A 851 17.98 -15.16 19.06
N PHE A 852 17.93 -14.76 20.33
CA PHE A 852 18.12 -15.64 21.49
C PHE A 852 16.96 -15.61 22.49
N GLY A 853 15.78 -15.15 22.07
CA GLY A 853 14.64 -14.99 22.98
C GLY A 853 14.61 -13.66 23.72
N LYS A 854 13.61 -13.48 24.58
CA LYS A 854 13.35 -12.20 25.25
C LYS A 854 14.34 -11.99 26.39
N GLY A 855 15.20 -10.99 26.23
CA GLY A 855 16.18 -10.60 27.23
C GLY A 855 16.69 -9.20 26.97
N VAL A 856 17.60 -8.72 27.81
CA VAL A 856 18.31 -7.46 27.56
C VAL A 856 19.58 -7.78 26.78
N TYR A 857 19.67 -7.22 25.56
CA TYR A 857 20.75 -7.46 24.62
C TYR A 857 21.86 -6.42 24.77
N PHE A 858 23.10 -6.89 24.78
CA PHE A 858 24.32 -6.10 24.83
C PHE A 858 25.32 -6.56 23.77
N ALA A 859 26.22 -5.68 23.38
CA ALA A 859 27.35 -5.98 22.50
C ALA A 859 28.67 -5.51 23.11
N ASP A 860 29.76 -6.15 22.73
CA ASP A 860 31.12 -5.71 23.04
C ASP A 860 31.67 -4.73 21.98
N MET A 861 31.07 -4.71 20.79
CA MET A 861 31.36 -3.76 19.71
C MET A 861 30.46 -2.53 19.76
N VAL A 862 31.04 -1.33 19.89
CA VAL A 862 30.26 -0.08 20.01
C VAL A 862 29.38 0.16 18.78
N SER A 863 29.90 -0.08 17.57
CA SER A 863 29.16 0.26 16.34
C SER A 863 27.97 -0.68 16.11
N LYS A 864 27.99 -1.90 16.66
CA LYS A 864 26.84 -2.80 16.62
C LYS A 864 25.69 -2.24 17.44
N SER A 865 25.97 -1.84 18.68
CA SER A 865 24.97 -1.18 19.53
C SER A 865 24.57 0.19 18.98
N ALA A 866 25.50 0.94 18.37
CA ALA A 866 25.23 2.26 17.80
C ALA A 866 24.21 2.25 16.65
N ASN A 867 24.09 1.14 15.90
CA ASN A 867 23.06 1.01 14.85
C ASN A 867 21.64 1.09 15.42
N TYR A 868 21.43 0.66 16.67
CA TYR A 868 20.12 0.74 17.34
C TYR A 868 19.76 2.16 17.81
N CYS A 869 20.68 3.13 17.69
CA CYS A 869 20.36 4.53 17.93
C CYS A 869 19.45 5.13 16.83
N HIS A 870 19.38 4.50 15.64
CA HIS A 870 18.61 4.97 14.48
C HIS A 870 18.86 6.44 14.10
N THR A 871 20.11 6.89 14.20
CA THR A 871 20.49 8.24 13.75
C THR A 871 20.45 8.37 12.23
N SER A 872 20.44 9.61 11.74
CA SER A 872 20.45 9.91 10.30
C SER A 872 21.33 11.11 10.00
N GLN A 873 21.51 11.45 8.72
CA GLN A 873 22.21 12.69 8.33
C GLN A 873 21.49 13.96 8.84
N THR A 874 20.15 13.90 8.92
CA THR A 874 19.32 15.02 9.41
C THR A 874 19.30 15.12 10.94
N ASP A 875 19.53 14.00 11.62
CA ASP A 875 19.61 13.91 13.08
C ASP A 875 20.82 13.04 13.49
N PRO A 876 22.03 13.64 13.51
CA PRO A 876 23.28 12.90 13.64
C PRO A 876 23.67 12.61 15.09
N ILE A 877 22.87 13.01 16.09
CA ILE A 877 23.22 12.82 17.50
C ILE A 877 22.44 11.63 18.06
N GLY A 878 23.17 10.66 18.61
CA GLY A 878 22.59 9.48 19.25
C GLY A 878 23.09 9.32 20.68
N LEU A 879 22.32 8.56 21.45
CA LEU A 879 22.65 8.18 22.82
C LEU A 879 22.93 6.67 22.89
N ILE A 880 23.96 6.29 23.64
CA ILE A 880 24.33 4.88 23.86
C ILE A 880 24.72 4.67 25.32
N LEU A 881 24.42 3.49 25.86
CA LEU A 881 24.70 3.12 27.24
C LEU A 881 25.90 2.18 27.35
N LEU A 882 26.61 2.30 28.46
CA LEU A 882 27.49 1.28 29.01
C LEU A 882 26.93 0.78 30.34
N GLY A 883 26.61 -0.51 30.38
CA GLY A 883 26.16 -1.20 31.59
C GLY A 883 27.21 -2.18 32.09
N GLU A 884 27.38 -2.23 33.41
CA GLU A 884 28.02 -3.34 34.11
C GLU A 884 27.02 -4.51 34.11
N VAL A 885 27.32 -5.56 33.36
CA VAL A 885 26.45 -6.73 33.18
C VAL A 885 27.10 -7.94 33.83
N ALA A 886 26.39 -8.55 34.78
CA ALA A 886 26.84 -9.77 35.46
C ALA A 886 26.48 -11.00 34.62
N LEU A 887 27.40 -11.44 33.75
CA LEU A 887 27.18 -12.55 32.84
C LEU A 887 27.27 -13.90 33.55
N GLY A 888 28.17 -14.05 34.51
CA GLY A 888 28.44 -15.33 35.18
C GLY A 888 28.76 -16.44 34.17
N ASN A 889 28.26 -17.65 34.47
CA ASN A 889 28.32 -18.77 33.53
C ASN A 889 27.44 -18.51 32.29
N MET A 890 28.10 -18.26 31.17
CA MET A 890 27.44 -18.03 29.87
C MET A 890 27.04 -19.34 29.20
N HIS A 891 25.87 -19.35 28.56
CA HIS A 891 25.46 -20.38 27.61
C HIS A 891 25.82 -19.92 26.20
N GLU A 892 26.81 -20.57 25.59
CA GLU A 892 27.34 -20.16 24.29
C GLU A 892 26.53 -20.78 23.15
N LEU A 893 26.13 -19.96 22.19
CA LEU A 893 25.36 -20.37 21.02
C LEU A 893 25.98 -19.80 19.74
N LYS A 894 25.97 -20.61 18.68
CA LYS A 894 26.48 -20.23 17.35
C LYS A 894 25.39 -19.77 16.39
N ASN A 895 24.18 -20.29 16.55
CA ASN A 895 23.03 -20.04 15.68
C ASN A 895 21.86 -19.51 16.49
N ALA A 896 20.95 -18.80 15.82
CA ALA A 896 19.71 -18.32 16.41
C ALA A 896 18.95 -19.46 17.10
N SER A 897 18.56 -19.26 18.35
CA SER A 897 17.84 -20.24 19.14
C SER A 897 16.92 -19.53 20.12
N HIS A 898 15.62 -19.77 20.01
CA HIS A 898 14.63 -19.14 20.87
C HIS A 898 14.62 -19.78 22.26
N ILE A 899 15.42 -19.23 23.18
CA ILE A 899 15.49 -19.69 24.55
C ILE A 899 14.37 -19.04 25.37
N SER A 900 13.53 -19.88 25.98
CA SER A 900 12.55 -19.46 26.99
C SER A 900 13.08 -19.62 28.42
N LYS A 901 13.98 -20.59 28.64
CA LYS A 901 14.59 -20.88 29.94
C LYS A 901 16.05 -21.28 29.79
N LEU A 902 16.91 -20.67 30.59
CA LEU A 902 18.34 -20.97 30.62
C LEU A 902 18.61 -22.41 31.13
N PRO A 903 19.63 -23.09 30.60
CA PRO A 903 20.12 -24.34 31.17
C PRO A 903 20.54 -24.20 32.63
N LYS A 904 20.43 -25.28 33.42
CA LYS A 904 20.76 -25.26 34.85
C LYS A 904 22.20 -24.79 35.07
N GLY A 905 22.38 -23.80 35.95
CA GLY A 905 23.70 -23.24 36.30
C GLY A 905 24.24 -22.20 35.31
N LYS A 906 23.49 -21.82 34.27
CA LYS A 906 23.79 -20.71 33.37
C LYS A 906 22.98 -19.47 33.77
N HIS A 907 23.60 -18.29 33.65
CA HIS A 907 23.02 -17.01 34.07
C HIS A 907 22.78 -16.06 32.89
N SER A 908 23.42 -16.30 31.74
CA SER A 908 23.32 -15.47 30.55
C SER A 908 23.56 -16.31 29.29
N VAL A 909 23.30 -15.74 28.11
CA VAL A 909 23.62 -16.33 26.81
C VAL A 909 24.66 -15.47 26.11
N LYS A 910 25.59 -16.13 25.42
CA LYS A 910 26.55 -15.50 24.54
C LYS A 910 26.34 -16.00 23.11
N GLY A 911 25.89 -15.10 22.23
CA GLY A 911 25.95 -15.33 20.78
C GLY A 911 27.39 -15.18 20.32
N LEU A 912 27.99 -16.26 19.83
CA LEU A 912 29.38 -16.30 19.39
C LEU A 912 29.50 -15.72 17.97
N GLY A 913 30.13 -14.57 17.81
CA GLY A 913 30.36 -13.94 16.51
C GLY A 913 31.70 -14.31 15.87
N LYS A 914 31.84 -14.07 14.57
CA LYS A 914 33.10 -14.24 13.81
C LYS A 914 34.22 -13.29 14.24
N THR A 915 33.85 -12.10 14.70
CA THR A 915 34.79 -11.08 15.20
C THR A 915 34.47 -10.76 16.66
N ALA A 916 35.50 -10.69 17.49
CA ALA A 916 35.42 -10.31 18.89
C ALA A 916 36.59 -9.36 19.25
N PRO A 917 36.44 -8.48 20.25
CA PRO A 917 37.58 -7.73 20.76
C PRO A 917 38.69 -8.64 21.24
N ASP A 918 39.94 -8.25 21.01
CA ASP A 918 41.13 -8.98 21.47
C ASP A 918 41.08 -9.20 22.99
N PRO A 919 40.96 -10.46 23.47
CA PRO A 919 40.90 -10.75 24.90
C PRO A 919 42.16 -10.32 25.65
N SER A 920 43.33 -10.30 25.01
CA SER A 920 44.60 -9.94 25.63
C SER A 920 44.71 -8.45 25.97
N ALA A 921 43.91 -7.61 25.32
CA ALA A 921 43.82 -6.18 25.53
C ALA A 921 42.68 -5.78 26.48
N THR A 922 42.04 -6.74 27.15
CA THR A 922 40.98 -6.48 28.13
C THR A 922 41.56 -5.80 29.37
N ILE A 923 40.94 -4.70 29.80
CA ILE A 923 41.33 -3.99 31.02
C ILE A 923 40.27 -4.26 32.10
N THR A 924 40.70 -4.55 33.33
CA THR A 924 39.79 -4.69 34.47
C THR A 924 39.80 -3.42 35.31
N LEU A 925 38.62 -2.80 35.50
CA LEU A 925 38.42 -1.61 36.34
C LEU A 925 37.38 -1.94 37.41
N ASP A 926 37.70 -1.72 38.69
CA ASP A 926 36.81 -2.02 39.83
C ASP A 926 36.22 -3.46 39.83
N GLY A 927 37.00 -4.42 39.33
CA GLY A 927 36.56 -5.81 39.17
C GLY A 927 35.51 -6.02 38.08
N VAL A 928 35.44 -5.13 37.09
CA VAL A 928 34.63 -5.23 35.87
C VAL A 928 35.57 -5.27 34.66
N ASP A 929 35.37 -6.24 33.78
CA ASP A 929 36.20 -6.39 32.58
C ASP A 929 35.67 -5.49 31.45
N ILE A 930 36.57 -4.74 30.82
CA ILE A 930 36.29 -3.82 29.72
C ILE A 930 37.00 -4.37 28.47
N PRO A 931 36.28 -5.06 27.57
CA PRO A 931 36.87 -5.68 26.37
C PRO A 931 37.09 -4.63 25.27
N LEU A 932 38.05 -3.73 25.49
CA LEU A 932 38.36 -2.60 24.60
C LEU A 932 39.42 -2.90 23.53
N GLY A 933 39.76 -4.19 23.34
CA GLY A 933 40.66 -4.64 22.29
C GLY A 933 40.14 -4.35 20.88
N ASN A 934 41.02 -4.32 19.89
CA ASN A 934 40.60 -4.24 18.50
C ASN A 934 39.91 -5.55 18.07
N GLY A 935 38.99 -5.46 17.11
CA GLY A 935 38.29 -6.64 16.60
C GLY A 935 39.23 -7.62 15.90
N ILE A 936 39.34 -8.84 16.43
CA ILE A 936 40.09 -9.96 15.85
C ILE A 936 39.15 -11.12 15.48
N PRO A 937 39.52 -11.99 14.53
CA PRO A 937 38.76 -13.21 14.25
C PRO A 937 38.69 -14.11 15.49
N SER A 938 37.49 -14.56 15.86
CA SER A 938 37.23 -15.36 17.06
C SER A 938 37.63 -16.85 16.92
N GLY A 939 38.03 -17.29 15.73
CA GLY A 939 38.30 -18.69 15.41
C GLY A 939 37.04 -19.54 15.16
N ILE A 940 35.86 -18.92 15.14
CA ILE A 940 34.57 -19.60 14.97
C ILE A 940 34.04 -19.29 13.57
N SER A 941 34.17 -20.24 12.63
CA SER A 941 33.65 -20.10 11.26
C SER A 941 32.15 -20.40 11.16
N ASP A 942 31.68 -21.36 11.96
CA ASP A 942 30.36 -21.98 11.83
C ASP A 942 29.30 -21.24 12.67
N THR A 943 29.16 -19.93 12.43
CA THR A 943 28.15 -19.08 13.07
C THR A 943 27.48 -18.16 12.07
N CYS A 944 26.19 -17.89 12.30
CA CYS A 944 25.44 -16.87 11.57
C CYS A 944 25.69 -15.43 12.07
N LEU A 945 26.50 -15.24 13.12
CA LEU A 945 26.77 -13.94 13.73
C LEU A 945 28.11 -13.36 13.27
N LEU A 946 28.13 -12.10 12.84
CA LEU A 946 29.38 -11.40 12.53
C LEU A 946 30.13 -10.95 13.80
N TYR A 947 29.40 -10.58 14.84
CA TYR A 947 29.90 -10.03 16.11
C TYR A 947 29.16 -10.64 17.28
N ASN A 948 29.79 -10.65 18.46
CA ASN A 948 29.20 -11.22 19.66
C ASN A 948 27.91 -10.51 20.10
N GLU A 949 27.11 -11.22 20.88
CA GLU A 949 25.96 -10.68 21.64
C GLU A 949 25.95 -11.30 23.02
N TYR A 950 25.55 -10.51 24.01
CA TYR A 950 25.38 -10.95 25.38
C TYR A 950 23.95 -10.66 25.81
N ILE A 951 23.27 -11.69 26.31
CA ILE A 951 21.86 -11.62 26.65
C ILE A 951 21.69 -12.06 28.10
N VAL A 952 21.05 -11.19 28.89
CA VAL A 952 20.61 -11.49 30.24
C VAL A 952 19.09 -11.54 30.31
N TYR A 953 18.57 -12.50 31.08
CA TYR A 953 17.14 -12.77 31.20
C TYR A 953 16.56 -12.30 32.55
N ASP A 954 17.38 -11.62 33.34
CA ASP A 954 16.98 -10.91 34.56
C ASP A 954 17.49 -9.47 34.51
N VAL A 955 16.58 -8.51 34.66
CA VAL A 955 16.89 -7.07 34.69
C VAL A 955 17.76 -6.68 35.87
N ALA A 956 17.82 -7.50 36.92
CA ALA A 956 18.67 -7.29 38.08
C ALA A 956 20.15 -7.58 37.82
N GLN A 957 20.50 -8.29 36.72
CA GLN A 957 21.88 -8.54 36.30
C GLN A 957 22.54 -7.34 35.61
N VAL A 958 21.81 -6.24 35.44
CA VAL A 958 22.29 -5.04 34.75
C VAL A 958 22.38 -3.87 35.73
N ASN A 959 23.50 -3.16 35.66
CA ASN A 959 23.74 -1.92 36.39
C ASN A 959 24.31 -0.87 35.43
N LEU A 960 23.53 0.16 35.09
CA LEU A 960 23.94 1.18 34.13
C LEU A 960 24.99 2.10 34.76
N LYS A 961 26.09 2.35 34.04
CA LYS A 961 27.25 3.12 34.57
C LYS A 961 27.48 4.41 33.83
N TYR A 962 27.49 4.33 32.50
CA TYR A 962 27.78 5.49 31.66
C TYR A 962 26.74 5.63 30.55
N LEU A 963 26.47 6.88 30.20
CA LEU A 963 25.72 7.28 29.02
C LEU A 963 26.67 8.12 28.17
N LEU A 964 26.73 7.82 26.88
CA LEU A 964 27.52 8.58 25.94
C LEU A 964 26.60 9.27 24.94
N LYS A 965 26.92 10.53 24.66
CA LYS A 965 26.36 11.29 23.56
C LYS A 965 27.32 11.22 22.38
N LEU A 966 26.91 10.54 21.31
CA LEU A 966 27.72 10.33 20.12
C LEU A 966 27.19 11.15 18.95
N LYS A 967 28.11 11.71 18.16
CA LYS A 967 27.82 12.29 16.85
C LYS A 967 28.24 11.31 15.77
N PHE A 968 27.28 10.94 14.93
CA PHE A 968 27.47 10.06 13.77
C PHE A 968 27.82 10.92 12.57
N ASN A 969 29.05 10.75 12.08
CA ASN A 969 29.51 11.41 10.86
C ASN A 969 29.34 10.45 9.70
N TYR A 970 28.20 10.53 9.01
CA TYR A 970 27.93 9.74 7.83
C TYR A 970 28.86 10.15 6.69
N LYS A 971 29.54 9.17 6.09
CA LYS A 971 30.33 9.39 4.88
C LYS A 971 29.35 9.48 3.72
N THR A 972 28.90 10.69 3.40
CA THR A 972 28.23 10.93 2.13
C THR A 972 29.22 10.67 1.01
N SER A 973 29.13 9.48 0.45
CA SER A 973 29.56 9.20 -0.91
C SER A 973 28.88 10.25 -1.78
N LEU A 974 29.62 11.30 -2.19
CA LEU A 974 29.23 12.28 -3.20
C LEU A 974 29.20 11.58 -4.57
N TRP A 975 28.29 10.63 -4.75
CA TRP A 975 28.14 9.85 -5.97
C TRP A 975 26.66 9.52 -6.19
#